data_AF-A0AAW0HJW3-F1
#
_entry.id   AF-A0AAW0HJW3-F1
#
_cell.length_a   1.000
_cell.length_b   1.000
_cell.length_c   1.000
_cell.angle_alpha   90.00
_cell.angle_beta   90.00
_cell.angle_gamma   90.00
#
_symmetry.space_group_name_H-M   'P 1'
#
loop_
_entity.id
_entity.type
_entity.pdbx_description
1 polymer ?
#
loop_
_entity_poly.entity_id
_entity_poly.type
_entity_poly.pdbx_seq_one_letter_code
_entity_poly.pdbx_strand_id
1 'polypeptide(L)'
;EEPPPPPPPPPPPPPQIEPVKEVPPPPPPPPKKPSRELTVGINGFGRIGRLVLRVCMEKGIKVVAVNDPFIDPEYMVYMFKYDSTHGRYKGSVEHKNGRLVVDDLEIHVYQCKEPKDIPWSSVGSPYVVESTGVYLSMEAASAHISAGAQRVVVTAPSPDAPMLVMGVNEKEYNPGSMNIVSNASCTTNCLAPLAKVIHERFGIVEGLMTTVHSYTATQKTVDGPSKKDWRGGRGAHQNIIPSSTGAASAVGKVIPELKGKLTGMAFRVPTPNVSVVDLTCRLAQPVSYSAIKEAVKEAAKGPLAGILAYTEDQVVSTDFMGDSHSSIFDAKAGIALNDNFVKLISWYDNEYGYSNRVVDLLRYMFSREKWAKETWRLAPSRVPLNGGTRISAVERQSTAATGSRSPGVGWEGGLPDVTARAVPGRRARATTIRWRQARVPARPRPLPRGDAAWRVPLWRDRAAGVMTLFHFGNCFALAYFPYFITYKCSGLSEYNAFWKCVQAGVTYLFVQLCKMLFLATFFPTWEGGIYDFIGEFMKASVDVADLIGLNLVMSRNAGKGEYKIMVAALGWATAELIMSRCIPLWVGARGIEFDWKYIQMSIDSNISLVHYIVASAQVWMITRYDLYHTFRPAVLLLMFLSLYKAFVMETFVHLFSLGSWTALLARAVVTGLLALSTLALYVAVVNVHS
;
A
#
# COMPACT_ATOMS: atom_id res chain seq x y z
N GLU A 1 104.15 -31.10 -63.92
CA GLU A 1 103.27 -30.35 -63.00
C GLU A 1 102.37 -29.46 -63.86
N GLU A 2 101.12 -29.87 -64.02
CA GLU A 2 100.09 -29.12 -64.76
C GLU A 2 99.40 -28.11 -63.83
N PRO A 3 99.07 -26.91 -64.31
CA PRO A 3 98.35 -25.90 -63.54
C PRO A 3 96.86 -26.27 -63.37
N PRO A 4 96.23 -25.91 -62.24
CA PRO A 4 94.87 -26.31 -61.89
C PRO A 4 93.79 -25.65 -62.79
N PRO A 5 92.63 -26.31 -62.98
CA PRO A 5 91.58 -25.89 -63.90
C PRO A 5 90.83 -24.61 -63.45
N PRO A 6 90.24 -23.87 -64.41
CA PRO A 6 89.60 -22.59 -64.16
C PRO A 6 88.28 -22.71 -63.36
N PRO A 7 87.90 -21.66 -62.62
CA PRO A 7 86.74 -21.66 -61.74
C PRO A 7 85.40 -21.68 -62.51
N PRO A 8 84.34 -22.26 -61.92
CA PRO A 8 83.01 -22.32 -62.52
C PRO A 8 82.36 -20.92 -62.66
N PRO A 9 81.42 -20.77 -63.62
CA PRO A 9 80.79 -19.49 -63.94
C PRO A 9 79.98 -18.93 -62.76
N PRO A 10 79.86 -17.59 -62.66
CA PRO A 10 79.15 -16.95 -61.58
C PRO A 10 77.65 -17.33 -61.57
N PRO A 11 77.06 -17.53 -60.39
CA PRO A 11 75.62 -17.75 -60.26
C PRO A 11 74.84 -16.53 -60.77
N PRO A 12 73.59 -16.74 -61.25
CA PRO A 12 72.75 -15.65 -61.75
C PRO A 12 72.54 -14.58 -60.67
N PRO A 13 72.34 -13.30 -61.08
CA PRO A 13 72.19 -12.21 -60.14
C PRO A 13 71.04 -12.49 -59.16
N PRO A 14 71.24 -12.23 -57.86
CA PRO A 14 70.17 -12.34 -56.87
C PRO A 14 69.00 -11.44 -57.28
N PRO A 15 67.74 -11.85 -57.02
CA PRO A 15 66.58 -11.01 -57.28
C PRO A 15 66.77 -9.67 -56.57
N GLN A 16 66.45 -8.57 -57.27
CA GLN A 16 66.45 -7.23 -56.68
C GLN A 16 65.51 -7.24 -55.47
N ILE A 17 66.10 -7.18 -54.27
CA ILE A 17 65.39 -6.95 -53.03
C ILE A 17 64.94 -5.49 -53.09
N GLU A 18 63.68 -5.26 -53.45
CA GLU A 18 63.02 -4.00 -53.10
C GLU A 18 63.21 -3.78 -51.59
N PRO A 19 63.50 -2.55 -51.12
CA PRO A 19 63.62 -2.30 -49.70
C PRO A 19 62.34 -2.76 -49.03
N VAL A 20 62.46 -3.81 -48.20
CA VAL A 20 61.42 -4.22 -47.27
C VAL A 20 61.13 -2.98 -46.45
N LYS A 21 60.01 -2.30 -46.72
CA LYS A 21 59.44 -1.36 -45.77
C LYS A 21 59.34 -2.15 -44.48
N GLU A 22 60.09 -1.74 -43.46
CA GLU A 22 59.87 -2.19 -42.10
C GLU A 22 58.37 -2.07 -41.85
N VAL A 23 57.69 -3.21 -41.81
CA VAL A 23 56.32 -3.25 -41.30
C VAL A 23 56.52 -2.90 -39.83
N PRO A 24 56.00 -1.75 -39.34
CA PRO A 24 56.13 -1.41 -37.95
C PRO A 24 55.60 -2.59 -37.11
N PRO A 25 56.22 -2.91 -35.96
CA PRO A 25 55.70 -3.96 -35.09
C PRO A 25 54.20 -3.76 -34.93
N PRO A 26 53.39 -4.83 -34.98
CA PRO A 26 51.94 -4.69 -34.81
C PRO A 26 51.72 -3.81 -33.58
N PRO A 27 50.91 -2.75 -33.70
CA PRO A 27 50.71 -1.82 -32.60
C PRO A 27 50.41 -2.65 -31.36
N PRO A 28 51.03 -2.32 -30.20
CA PRO A 28 50.75 -3.05 -28.97
C PRO A 28 49.23 -3.15 -28.86
N PRO A 29 48.69 -4.34 -28.52
CA PRO A 29 47.25 -4.52 -28.43
C PRO A 29 46.72 -3.32 -27.64
N PRO A 30 45.70 -2.61 -28.16
CA PRO A 30 45.24 -1.38 -27.53
C PRO A 30 45.09 -1.67 -26.05
N PRO A 31 45.61 -0.82 -25.15
CA PRO A 31 45.59 -1.10 -23.72
C PRO A 31 44.18 -1.55 -23.40
N LYS A 32 44.03 -2.77 -22.83
CA LYS A 32 42.72 -3.30 -22.45
C LYS A 32 42.06 -2.18 -21.66
N LYS A 33 41.11 -1.49 -22.30
CA LYS A 33 40.39 -0.36 -21.68
C LYS A 33 39.86 -0.94 -20.38
N PRO A 34 40.08 -0.28 -19.22
CA PRO A 34 39.72 -0.87 -17.94
C PRO A 34 38.28 -1.32 -18.05
N SER A 35 38.07 -2.64 -18.01
CA SER A 35 36.73 -3.20 -18.01
C SER A 35 36.08 -2.60 -16.78
N ARG A 36 35.12 -1.69 -16.97
CA ARG A 36 34.46 -1.03 -15.85
C ARG A 36 33.99 -2.15 -14.91
N GLU A 37 34.51 -2.16 -13.69
CA GLU A 37 34.17 -3.11 -12.65
C GLU A 37 33.01 -2.52 -11.84
N LEU A 38 32.11 -3.36 -11.32
CA LEU A 38 31.06 -2.90 -10.41
C LEU A 38 31.70 -2.65 -9.05
N THR A 39 31.75 -1.38 -8.63
CA THR A 39 32.15 -1.00 -7.28
C THR A 39 30.94 -0.59 -6.46
N VAL A 40 30.92 -1.03 -5.20
CA VAL A 40 29.80 -0.80 -4.27
C VAL A 40 30.25 -0.02 -3.05
N GLY A 41 29.46 0.97 -2.65
CA GLY A 41 29.55 1.66 -1.36
C GLY A 41 28.34 1.32 -0.51
N ILE A 42 28.50 1.16 0.80
CA ILE A 42 27.39 0.81 1.71
C ILE A 42 27.21 1.94 2.73
N ASN A 43 26.02 2.55 2.76
CA ASN A 43 25.63 3.50 3.79
C ASN A 43 24.74 2.81 4.83
N GLY A 44 25.14 2.87 6.09
CA GLY A 44 24.56 2.12 7.21
C GLY A 44 25.14 0.71 7.31
N PHE A 45 26.01 0.48 8.30
CA PHE A 45 26.65 -0.82 8.53
C PHE A 45 25.88 -1.67 9.56
N GLY A 46 24.55 -1.54 9.52
CA GLY A 46 23.60 -2.29 10.32
C GLY A 46 23.37 -3.71 9.81
N ARG A 47 22.21 -4.28 10.16
CA ARG A 47 21.87 -5.66 9.82
C ARG A 47 21.94 -5.96 8.31
N ILE A 48 21.27 -5.14 7.51
CA ILE A 48 21.26 -5.32 6.04
C ILE A 48 22.61 -4.97 5.42
N GLY A 49 23.24 -3.85 5.81
CA GLY A 49 24.54 -3.44 5.28
C GLY A 49 25.64 -4.50 5.46
N ARG A 50 25.71 -5.15 6.63
CA ARG A 50 26.68 -6.24 6.87
C ARG A 50 26.39 -7.47 6.01
N LEU A 51 25.13 -7.85 5.84
CA LEU A 51 24.78 -9.01 5.03
C LEU A 51 24.94 -8.76 3.53
N VAL A 52 24.66 -7.54 3.06
CA VAL A 52 25.01 -7.11 1.70
C VAL A 52 26.52 -7.22 1.47
N LEU A 53 27.35 -6.80 2.44
CA LEU A 53 28.80 -7.00 2.35
C LEU A 53 29.15 -8.50 2.28
N ARG A 54 28.60 -9.36 3.14
CA ARG A 54 28.84 -10.82 3.06
C ARG A 54 28.51 -11.38 1.67
N VAL A 55 27.34 -11.04 1.14
CA VAL A 55 26.92 -11.49 -0.20
C VAL A 55 27.83 -10.92 -1.30
N CYS A 56 28.27 -9.66 -1.19
CA CYS A 56 29.25 -9.10 -2.12
C CYS A 56 30.56 -9.90 -2.10
N MET A 57 31.08 -10.28 -0.93
CA MET A 57 32.28 -11.11 -0.82
C MET A 57 32.06 -12.48 -1.47
N GLU A 58 30.96 -13.15 -1.18
CA GLU A 58 30.60 -14.45 -1.78
C GLU A 58 30.47 -14.39 -3.31
N LYS A 59 29.97 -13.27 -3.85
CA LYS A 59 29.77 -13.07 -5.30
C LYS A 59 30.96 -12.39 -6.00
N GLY A 60 32.06 -12.13 -5.29
CA GLY A 60 33.26 -11.48 -5.83
C GLY A 60 33.02 -10.04 -6.30
N ILE A 61 32.17 -9.29 -5.62
CA ILE A 61 31.87 -7.89 -5.94
C ILE A 61 32.69 -6.96 -5.03
N LYS A 62 33.37 -6.01 -5.66
CA LYS A 62 34.26 -5.08 -4.98
C LYS A 62 33.49 -4.02 -4.20
N VAL A 63 33.49 -4.13 -2.87
CA VAL A 63 33.04 -3.07 -1.97
C VAL A 63 34.21 -2.13 -1.71
N VAL A 64 34.05 -0.83 -1.98
CA VAL A 64 35.13 0.15 -1.89
C VAL A 64 35.04 1.02 -0.63
N ALA A 65 33.85 1.13 -0.04
CA ALA A 65 33.62 1.95 1.13
C ALA A 65 32.39 1.54 1.94
N VAL A 66 32.46 1.74 3.25
CA VAL A 66 31.34 1.62 4.21
C VAL A 66 31.24 2.92 5.01
N ASN A 67 30.03 3.37 5.31
CA ASN A 67 29.76 4.52 6.16
C ASN A 67 28.80 4.16 7.29
N ASP A 68 29.21 4.39 8.54
CA ASP A 68 28.30 4.38 9.69
C ASP A 68 28.82 5.30 10.81
N PRO A 69 28.10 6.38 11.16
CA PRO A 69 28.56 7.34 12.17
C PRO A 69 28.52 6.81 13.61
N PHE A 70 27.94 5.62 13.85
CA PHE A 70 27.74 5.06 15.19
C PHE A 70 28.59 3.83 15.48
N ILE A 71 29.41 3.39 14.51
CA ILE A 71 30.22 2.17 14.61
C ILE A 71 31.64 2.52 14.20
N ASP A 72 32.62 2.32 15.09
CA ASP A 72 34.05 2.48 14.78
C ASP A 72 34.62 1.23 14.09
N PRO A 73 35.78 1.31 13.41
CA PRO A 73 36.33 0.18 12.65
C PRO A 73 36.57 -1.10 13.46
N GLU A 74 37.00 -0.99 14.73
CA GLU A 74 37.23 -2.16 15.59
C GLU A 74 35.88 -2.84 15.89
N TYR A 75 34.86 -2.05 16.19
CA TYR A 75 33.51 -2.58 16.40
C TYR A 75 32.88 -3.13 15.11
N MET A 76 33.16 -2.54 13.94
CA MET A 76 32.75 -3.09 12.64
C MET A 76 33.32 -4.49 12.42
N VAL A 77 34.60 -4.72 12.73
CA VAL A 77 35.25 -6.04 12.66
C VAL A 77 34.51 -7.03 13.55
N TYR A 78 34.23 -6.66 14.81
CA TYR A 78 33.51 -7.51 15.74
C TYR A 78 32.10 -7.87 15.24
N MET A 79 31.29 -6.87 14.85
CA MET A 79 29.91 -7.06 14.39
C MET A 79 29.80 -7.83 13.09
N PHE A 80 30.83 -7.76 12.23
CA PHE A 80 30.87 -8.54 10.98
C PHE A 80 31.33 -9.98 11.21
N LYS A 81 32.33 -10.17 12.10
CA LYS A 81 32.91 -11.48 12.43
C LYS A 81 31.90 -12.39 13.14
N TYR A 82 31.13 -11.85 14.09
CA TYR A 82 30.20 -12.61 14.92
C TYR A 82 28.75 -12.20 14.65
N ASP A 83 27.96 -13.09 14.06
CA ASP A 83 26.53 -12.89 13.84
C ASP A 83 25.72 -13.97 14.57
N SER A 84 24.78 -13.55 15.42
CA SER A 84 23.93 -14.48 16.19
C SER A 84 22.94 -15.28 15.33
N THR A 85 22.61 -14.76 14.15
CA THR A 85 21.66 -15.38 13.22
C THR A 85 22.39 -16.23 12.20
N HIS A 86 23.38 -15.64 11.51
CA HIS A 86 24.07 -16.26 10.36
C HIS A 86 25.44 -16.85 10.72
N GLY A 87 25.73 -16.96 12.01
CA GLY A 87 26.99 -17.51 12.52
C GLY A 87 28.22 -16.66 12.20
N ARG A 88 29.38 -17.26 12.47
CA ARG A 88 30.69 -16.63 12.26
C ARG A 88 30.96 -16.44 10.76
N TYR A 89 31.50 -15.28 10.41
CA TYR A 89 32.05 -15.07 9.07
C TYR A 89 33.17 -16.08 8.81
N LYS A 90 33.19 -16.66 7.60
CA LYS A 90 34.10 -17.76 7.25
C LYS A 90 35.49 -17.29 6.81
N GLY A 91 35.56 -16.08 6.26
CA GLY A 91 36.81 -15.44 5.86
C GLY A 91 37.50 -14.69 7.00
N SER A 92 38.51 -13.89 6.65
CA SER A 92 39.18 -13.00 7.59
C SER A 92 38.52 -11.63 7.60
N VAL A 93 38.49 -10.99 8.77
CA VAL A 93 38.11 -9.59 8.90
C VAL A 93 38.97 -8.95 9.98
N GLU A 94 39.62 -7.86 9.61
CA GLU A 94 40.51 -7.08 10.47
C GLU A 94 40.40 -5.59 10.09
N HIS A 95 41.00 -4.72 10.89
CA HIS A 95 41.13 -3.32 10.53
C HIS A 95 42.61 -2.94 10.48
N LYS A 96 43.02 -2.25 9.42
CA LYS A 96 44.40 -1.81 9.19
C LYS A 96 44.39 -0.40 8.64
N ASN A 97 45.22 0.50 9.20
CA ASN A 97 45.38 1.88 8.72
C ASN A 97 44.06 2.66 8.56
N GLY A 98 43.11 2.48 9.49
CA GLY A 98 41.79 3.13 9.44
C GLY A 98 40.84 2.58 8.36
N ARG A 99 41.19 1.44 7.73
CA ARG A 99 40.35 0.72 6.77
C ARG A 99 39.87 -0.59 7.36
N LEU A 100 38.75 -1.08 6.87
CA LEU A 100 38.27 -2.43 7.10
C LEU A 100 38.89 -3.33 6.03
N VAL A 101 39.50 -4.44 6.43
CA VAL A 101 40.06 -5.44 5.52
C VAL A 101 39.26 -6.72 5.68
N VAL A 102 38.58 -7.14 4.61
CA VAL A 102 37.78 -8.36 4.58
C VAL A 102 38.39 -9.28 3.54
N ASP A 103 38.89 -10.43 3.96
CA ASP A 103 39.80 -11.25 3.18
C ASP A 103 40.98 -10.41 2.66
N ASP A 104 41.15 -10.27 1.34
CA ASP A 104 42.18 -9.45 0.72
C ASP A 104 41.66 -8.07 0.28
N LEU A 105 40.40 -7.73 0.59
CA LEU A 105 39.75 -6.50 0.15
C LEU A 105 39.87 -5.38 1.20
N GLU A 106 40.62 -4.32 0.86
CA GLU A 106 40.63 -3.09 1.64
C GLU A 106 39.42 -2.19 1.32
N ILE A 107 38.70 -1.80 2.37
CA ILE A 107 37.46 -1.02 2.32
C ILE A 107 37.63 0.26 3.13
N HIS A 108 37.36 1.41 2.52
CA HIS A 108 37.39 2.69 3.22
C HIS A 108 36.26 2.76 4.25
N VAL A 109 36.56 3.26 5.45
CA VAL A 109 35.56 3.49 6.50
C VAL A 109 35.33 4.98 6.65
N TYR A 110 34.06 5.38 6.62
CA TYR A 110 33.61 6.73 6.90
C TYR A 110 32.61 6.72 8.08
N GLN A 111 32.54 7.84 8.78
CA GLN A 111 31.62 8.06 9.91
C GLN A 111 30.84 9.37 9.74
N CYS A 112 30.48 9.68 8.49
CA CYS A 112 29.73 10.89 8.16
C CYS A 112 28.26 10.70 8.57
N LYS A 113 27.69 11.73 9.21
CA LYS A 113 26.28 11.73 9.64
C LYS A 113 25.33 11.97 8.47
N GLU A 114 25.69 12.88 7.56
CA GLU A 114 24.86 13.23 6.41
C GLU A 114 25.38 12.58 5.12
N PRO A 115 24.50 12.03 4.27
CA PRO A 115 24.85 11.42 2.98
C PRO A 115 25.70 12.26 2.05
N LYS A 116 25.51 13.59 2.08
CA LYS A 116 26.21 14.56 1.23
C LYS A 116 27.69 14.75 1.61
N ASP A 117 28.05 14.41 2.84
CA ASP A 117 29.40 14.60 3.38
C ASP A 117 30.26 13.35 3.16
N ILE A 118 29.70 12.26 2.63
CA ILE A 118 30.42 11.02 2.35
C ILE A 118 31.17 11.18 1.02
N PRO A 119 32.52 11.11 0.99
CA PRO A 119 33.29 11.45 -0.20
C PRO A 119 33.32 10.32 -1.24
N TRP A 120 32.16 9.92 -1.79
CA TRP A 120 32.04 8.82 -2.75
C TRP A 120 32.90 9.02 -4.01
N SER A 121 33.08 10.26 -4.47
CA SER A 121 33.99 10.59 -5.57
C SER A 121 35.43 10.15 -5.31
N SER A 122 35.89 10.19 -4.05
CA SER A 122 37.27 9.84 -3.69
C SER A 122 37.57 8.33 -3.83
N VAL A 123 36.52 7.50 -3.83
CA VAL A 123 36.61 6.03 -3.96
C VAL A 123 36.09 5.53 -5.31
N GLY A 124 36.08 6.40 -6.33
CA GLY A 124 35.77 6.02 -7.71
C GLY A 124 34.27 5.98 -8.04
N SER A 125 33.44 6.74 -7.32
CA SER A 125 32.01 6.92 -7.62
C SER A 125 31.21 5.62 -7.71
N PRO A 126 31.09 4.86 -6.60
CA PRO A 126 30.45 3.55 -6.59
C PRO A 126 28.93 3.62 -6.76
N TYR A 127 28.32 2.45 -6.96
CA TYR A 127 26.90 2.24 -6.70
C TYR A 127 26.70 2.18 -5.18
N VAL A 128 25.79 2.96 -4.64
CA VAL A 128 25.55 3.05 -3.21
C VAL A 128 24.34 2.22 -2.79
N VAL A 129 24.52 1.43 -1.74
CA VAL A 129 23.45 0.76 -1.01
C VAL A 129 23.07 1.64 0.17
N GLU A 130 21.86 2.21 0.13
CA GLU A 130 21.31 3.01 1.22
C GLU A 130 20.50 2.09 2.16
N SER A 131 21.12 1.72 3.27
CA SER A 131 20.60 0.76 4.25
C SER A 131 20.52 1.28 5.68
N THR A 132 20.54 2.60 5.86
CA THR A 132 20.33 3.25 7.17
C THR A 132 18.88 3.15 7.65
N GLY A 133 17.93 3.04 6.70
CA GLY A 133 16.49 3.11 6.97
C GLY A 133 15.95 4.53 7.19
N VAL A 134 16.78 5.57 6.99
CA VAL A 134 16.43 6.98 7.21
C VAL A 134 16.20 7.71 5.89
N TYR A 135 17.10 7.55 4.91
CA TYR A 135 17.09 8.29 3.64
C TYR A 135 16.31 7.54 2.56
N LEU A 136 14.98 7.46 2.72
CA LEU A 136 14.13 6.60 1.89
C LEU A 136 13.58 7.26 0.62
N SER A 137 13.43 8.59 0.60
CA SER A 137 12.91 9.31 -0.57
C SER A 137 13.98 9.58 -1.61
N MET A 138 13.57 9.84 -2.85
CA MET A 138 14.49 10.26 -3.92
C MET A 138 15.26 11.52 -3.53
N GLU A 139 14.59 12.50 -2.93
CA GLU A 139 15.23 13.73 -2.46
C GLU A 139 16.32 13.44 -1.42
N ALA A 140 16.00 12.64 -0.41
CA ALA A 140 16.95 12.28 0.65
C ALA A 140 18.15 11.48 0.11
N ALA A 141 17.89 10.48 -0.74
CA ALA A 141 18.91 9.64 -1.35
C ALA A 141 19.76 10.39 -2.41
N SER A 142 19.25 11.46 -3.01
CA SER A 142 19.96 12.27 -4.01
C SER A 142 21.22 12.95 -3.46
N ALA A 143 21.31 13.10 -2.13
CA ALA A 143 22.49 13.60 -1.46
C ALA A 143 23.72 12.71 -1.71
N HIS A 144 23.56 11.38 -1.87
CA HIS A 144 24.66 10.51 -2.28
C HIS A 144 25.13 10.75 -3.70
N ILE A 145 24.20 10.99 -4.64
CA ILE A 145 24.53 11.31 -6.03
C ILE A 145 25.33 12.62 -6.07
N SER A 146 24.90 13.61 -5.31
CA SER A 146 25.59 14.91 -5.19
C SER A 146 27.00 14.76 -4.59
N ALA A 147 27.20 13.78 -3.71
CA ALA A 147 28.49 13.46 -3.11
C ALA A 147 29.39 12.55 -3.97
N GLY A 148 28.92 12.17 -5.17
CA GLY A 148 29.69 11.44 -6.16
C GLY A 148 29.30 9.99 -6.40
N ALA A 149 28.21 9.50 -5.82
CA ALA A 149 27.70 8.16 -6.14
C ALA A 149 27.15 8.11 -7.58
N GLN A 150 27.34 6.98 -8.25
CA GLN A 150 26.82 6.79 -9.61
C GLN A 150 25.31 6.45 -9.60
N ARG A 151 24.92 5.59 -8.67
CA ARG A 151 23.56 5.09 -8.47
C ARG A 151 23.30 4.87 -7.00
N VAL A 152 22.02 4.85 -6.62
CA VAL A 152 21.59 4.50 -5.28
C VAL A 152 20.51 3.42 -5.32
N VAL A 153 20.69 2.37 -4.53
CA VAL A 153 19.67 1.34 -4.26
C VAL A 153 19.25 1.47 -2.79
N VAL A 154 18.01 1.88 -2.57
CA VAL A 154 17.39 1.96 -1.23
C VAL A 154 16.92 0.57 -0.81
N THR A 155 17.36 0.10 0.36
CA THR A 155 17.04 -1.25 0.86
C THR A 155 15.76 -1.30 1.71
N ALA A 156 14.76 -0.52 1.31
CA ALA A 156 13.43 -0.49 1.89
C ALA A 156 12.44 0.12 0.88
N PRO A 157 11.11 -0.03 1.09
CA PRO A 157 10.11 0.65 0.27
C PRO A 157 10.31 2.16 0.29
N SER A 158 10.44 2.76 -0.89
CA SER A 158 10.52 4.20 -1.06
C SER A 158 9.14 4.81 -1.27
N PRO A 159 8.87 6.03 -0.75
CA PRO A 159 7.63 6.74 -1.05
C PRO A 159 7.51 7.16 -2.52
N ASP A 160 8.64 7.42 -3.20
CA ASP A 160 8.69 8.07 -4.52
C ASP A 160 9.66 7.42 -5.51
N ALA A 161 10.69 6.69 -5.06
CA ALA A 161 11.61 6.00 -5.96
C ALA A 161 10.96 4.76 -6.61
N PRO A 162 11.25 4.48 -7.90
CA PRO A 162 10.80 3.26 -8.57
C PRO A 162 11.23 2.01 -7.81
N MET A 163 10.28 1.10 -7.57
CA MET A 163 10.55 -0.19 -6.93
C MET A 163 10.79 -1.26 -7.98
N LEU A 164 11.89 -1.98 -7.83
CA LEU A 164 12.27 -3.10 -8.69
C LEU A 164 12.40 -4.36 -7.84
N VAL A 165 11.82 -5.46 -8.33
CA VAL A 165 11.92 -6.79 -7.73
C VAL A 165 12.49 -7.73 -8.80
N MET A 166 13.60 -8.37 -8.47
CA MET A 166 14.28 -9.31 -9.36
C MET A 166 13.42 -10.54 -9.67
N GLY A 167 13.36 -10.92 -10.95
CA GLY A 167 12.50 -11.99 -11.47
C GLY A 167 11.07 -11.53 -11.77
N VAL A 168 10.73 -10.27 -11.48
CA VAL A 168 9.37 -9.73 -11.63
C VAL A 168 9.36 -8.58 -12.63
N ASN A 169 9.97 -7.45 -12.27
CA ASN A 169 9.91 -6.22 -13.07
C ASN A 169 11.27 -5.52 -13.24
N GLU A 170 12.39 -6.19 -12.96
CA GLU A 170 13.74 -5.62 -13.17
C GLU A 170 13.97 -5.16 -14.61
N LYS A 171 13.26 -5.74 -15.58
CA LYS A 171 13.30 -5.35 -17.00
C LYS A 171 12.84 -3.91 -17.26
N GLU A 172 12.03 -3.35 -16.37
CA GLU A 172 11.56 -1.95 -16.42
C GLU A 172 12.64 -0.94 -16.03
N TYR A 173 13.78 -1.40 -15.49
CA TYR A 173 14.89 -0.52 -15.16
C TYR A 173 15.37 0.28 -16.38
N ASN A 174 15.31 1.61 -16.26
CA ASN A 174 15.80 2.53 -17.28
C ASN A 174 17.02 3.29 -16.77
N PRO A 175 18.24 3.00 -17.28
CA PRO A 175 19.45 3.70 -16.85
C PRO A 175 19.47 5.22 -17.10
N GLY A 176 18.65 5.71 -18.03
CA GLY A 176 18.57 7.14 -18.36
C GLY A 176 17.81 7.98 -17.34
N SER A 177 16.87 7.37 -16.60
CA SER A 177 15.99 8.09 -15.66
C SER A 177 16.03 7.54 -14.23
N MET A 178 16.43 6.28 -14.03
CA MET A 178 16.41 5.61 -12.73
C MET A 178 17.80 5.62 -12.09
N ASN A 179 18.23 6.79 -11.62
CA ASN A 179 19.49 6.93 -10.88
C ASN A 179 19.38 6.44 -9.43
N ILE A 180 18.17 6.49 -8.87
CA ILE A 180 17.82 6.08 -7.52
C ILE A 180 16.64 5.12 -7.64
N VAL A 181 16.78 3.92 -7.11
CA VAL A 181 15.73 2.89 -7.10
C VAL A 181 15.58 2.29 -5.71
N SER A 182 14.45 1.62 -5.47
CA SER A 182 14.20 0.84 -4.27
C SER A 182 14.15 -0.64 -4.62
N ASN A 183 14.79 -1.48 -3.79
CA ASN A 183 14.65 -2.93 -3.88
C ASN A 183 13.38 -3.45 -3.17
N ALA A 184 12.37 -2.59 -2.97
CA ALA A 184 11.16 -2.86 -2.21
C ALA A 184 11.44 -3.37 -0.77
N SER A 185 10.60 -4.25 -0.23
CA SER A 185 10.79 -4.90 1.08
C SER A 185 11.10 -6.39 0.93
N CYS A 186 11.59 -7.03 1.99
CA CYS A 186 11.75 -8.48 2.06
C CYS A 186 10.43 -9.23 1.80
N THR A 187 9.33 -8.82 2.44
CA THR A 187 8.01 -9.42 2.20
C THR A 187 7.50 -9.22 0.76
N THR A 188 7.73 -8.06 0.15
CA THR A 188 7.37 -7.84 -1.27
C THR A 188 8.20 -8.74 -2.19
N ASN A 189 9.49 -8.91 -1.91
CA ASN A 189 10.35 -9.83 -2.66
C ASN A 189 9.92 -11.30 -2.50
N CYS A 190 9.33 -11.68 -1.37
CA CYS A 190 8.76 -13.02 -1.19
C CYS A 190 7.43 -13.18 -1.94
N LEU A 191 6.52 -12.23 -1.78
CA LEU A 191 5.16 -12.33 -2.32
C LEU A 191 5.11 -12.14 -3.85
N ALA A 192 5.87 -11.20 -4.41
CA ALA A 192 5.72 -10.82 -5.82
C ALA A 192 6.07 -11.95 -6.81
N PRO A 193 7.17 -12.72 -6.64
CA PRO A 193 7.46 -13.85 -7.53
C PRO A 193 6.36 -14.92 -7.51
N LEU A 194 5.84 -15.26 -6.32
CA LEU A 194 4.73 -16.21 -6.17
C LEU A 194 3.46 -15.66 -6.83
N ALA A 195 3.09 -14.42 -6.52
CA ALA A 195 1.91 -13.77 -7.07
C ALA A 195 1.98 -13.66 -8.60
N LYS A 196 3.16 -13.39 -9.18
CA LYS A 196 3.39 -13.38 -10.63
C LYS A 196 3.05 -14.72 -11.25
N VAL A 197 3.59 -15.82 -10.73
CA VAL A 197 3.34 -17.17 -11.26
C VAL A 197 1.85 -17.50 -11.21
N ILE A 198 1.22 -17.29 -10.07
CA ILE A 198 -0.21 -17.61 -9.88
C ILE A 198 -1.09 -16.72 -10.76
N HIS A 199 -0.77 -15.42 -10.87
CA HIS A 199 -1.54 -14.50 -11.68
C HIS A 199 -1.42 -14.80 -13.18
N GLU A 200 -0.22 -15.03 -13.69
CA GLU A 200 -0.01 -15.32 -15.11
C GLU A 200 -0.64 -16.65 -15.55
N ARG A 201 -0.67 -17.65 -14.67
CA ARG A 201 -1.19 -18.99 -15.01
C ARG A 201 -2.69 -19.13 -14.77
N PHE A 202 -3.22 -18.58 -13.68
CA PHE A 202 -4.59 -18.84 -13.22
C PHE A 202 -5.42 -17.58 -13.00
N GLY A 203 -4.79 -16.41 -13.01
CA GLY A 203 -5.41 -15.14 -12.67
C GLY A 203 -5.69 -15.03 -11.17
N ILE A 204 -5.30 -13.90 -10.57
CA ILE A 204 -5.72 -13.52 -9.21
C ILE A 204 -6.82 -12.48 -9.33
N VAL A 205 -7.98 -12.76 -8.75
CA VAL A 205 -9.11 -11.83 -8.68
C VAL A 205 -8.92 -10.88 -7.49
N GLU A 206 -8.68 -11.45 -6.32
CA GLU A 206 -8.43 -10.73 -5.08
C GLU A 206 -7.64 -11.63 -4.11
N GLY A 207 -6.90 -11.02 -3.18
CA GLY A 207 -6.17 -11.76 -2.17
C GLY A 207 -5.77 -10.93 -0.96
N LEU A 208 -5.70 -11.61 0.17
CA LEU A 208 -5.22 -11.08 1.43
C LEU A 208 -3.97 -11.83 1.84
N MET A 209 -2.93 -11.05 2.19
CA MET A 209 -1.68 -11.59 2.67
C MET A 209 -1.51 -11.31 4.17
N THR A 210 -1.12 -12.35 4.90
CA THR A 210 -0.55 -12.19 6.23
C THR A 210 0.90 -12.62 6.17
N THR A 211 1.82 -11.81 6.69
CA THR A 211 3.18 -12.28 6.93
C THR A 211 3.37 -12.56 8.42
N VAL A 212 3.68 -13.81 8.74
CA VAL A 212 4.17 -14.17 10.08
C VAL A 212 5.66 -13.92 10.05
N HIS A 213 6.06 -12.80 10.64
CA HIS A 213 7.34 -12.17 10.39
C HIS A 213 8.17 -12.12 11.67
N SER A 214 9.46 -12.43 11.59
CA SER A 214 10.38 -12.22 12.70
C SER A 214 10.38 -10.77 13.18
N TYR A 215 10.68 -10.55 14.46
CA TYR A 215 10.95 -9.19 14.93
C TYR A 215 12.26 -8.66 14.30
N THR A 216 12.41 -7.35 14.24
CA THR A 216 13.56 -6.67 13.61
C THR A 216 14.16 -5.64 14.57
N ALA A 217 15.21 -4.94 14.12
CA ALA A 217 15.88 -3.90 14.92
C ALA A 217 14.99 -2.69 15.28
N THR A 218 13.81 -2.55 14.67
CA THR A 218 12.89 -1.44 14.99
C THR A 218 12.06 -1.72 16.26
N GLN A 219 11.76 -2.99 16.54
CA GLN A 219 11.05 -3.43 17.75
C GLN A 219 11.92 -3.33 19.00
N LYS A 220 11.30 -3.47 20.18
CA LYS A 220 11.95 -3.28 21.49
C LYS A 220 12.12 -4.60 22.24
N THR A 221 13.19 -4.69 23.02
CA THR A 221 13.44 -5.86 23.89
C THR A 221 12.36 -5.98 24.96
N VAL A 222 12.03 -4.86 25.60
CA VAL A 222 10.96 -4.69 26.60
C VAL A 222 10.03 -3.55 26.17
N ASP A 223 8.87 -3.45 26.84
CA ASP A 223 7.89 -2.40 26.56
C ASP A 223 8.53 -0.99 26.62
N GLY A 224 8.42 -0.25 25.52
CA GLY A 224 9.05 1.06 25.38
C GLY A 224 8.46 1.95 24.28
N PRO A 225 8.91 3.20 24.17
CA PRO A 225 8.32 4.17 23.27
C PRO A 225 8.48 3.80 21.79
N SER A 226 7.38 3.86 21.03
CA SER A 226 7.36 3.75 19.57
C SER A 226 6.46 4.84 18.98
N LYS A 227 7.08 5.78 18.25
CA LYS A 227 6.41 7.02 17.80
C LYS A 227 5.34 6.80 16.72
N LYS A 228 5.47 5.74 15.91
CA LYS A 228 4.63 5.49 14.73
C LYS A 228 3.80 4.21 14.81
N ASP A 229 4.13 3.29 15.73
CA ASP A 229 3.47 2.00 15.90
C ASP A 229 3.48 1.60 17.38
N TRP A 230 2.37 1.87 18.09
CA TRP A 230 2.27 1.58 19.53
C TRP A 230 2.47 0.10 19.84
N ARG A 231 1.95 -0.79 18.99
CA ARG A 231 2.07 -2.25 19.18
C ARG A 231 3.52 -2.68 19.01
N GLY A 232 4.23 -2.11 18.04
CA GLY A 232 5.67 -2.33 17.84
C GLY A 232 6.58 -1.87 18.99
N GLY A 233 6.05 -1.09 19.95
CA GLY A 233 6.77 -0.71 21.18
C GLY A 233 6.77 -1.79 22.28
N ARG A 234 5.96 -2.85 22.15
CA ARG A 234 5.88 -3.94 23.13
C ARG A 234 7.08 -4.88 23.02
N GLY A 235 7.41 -5.57 24.10
CA GLY A 235 8.52 -6.53 24.16
C GLY A 235 8.43 -7.61 23.07
N ALA A 236 9.35 -7.58 22.10
CA ALA A 236 9.26 -8.33 20.86
C ALA A 236 9.33 -9.86 21.03
N HIS A 237 10.15 -10.31 21.97
CA HIS A 237 10.36 -11.74 22.24
C HIS A 237 9.24 -12.40 23.05
N GLN A 238 8.27 -11.61 23.53
CA GLN A 238 7.19 -12.08 24.42
C GLN A 238 5.81 -12.03 23.76
N ASN A 239 5.69 -11.41 22.58
CA ASN A 239 4.41 -11.06 22.00
C ASN A 239 4.30 -11.51 20.54
N ILE A 240 3.06 -11.83 20.15
CA ILE A 240 2.61 -11.80 18.76
C ILE A 240 2.05 -10.39 18.52
N ILE A 241 2.71 -9.60 17.68
CA ILE A 241 2.44 -8.17 17.52
C ILE A 241 1.85 -7.92 16.13
N PRO A 242 0.54 -7.68 15.99
CA PRO A 242 -0.04 -7.32 14.71
C PRO A 242 0.41 -5.92 14.27
N SER A 243 0.76 -5.77 12.99
CA SER A 243 1.23 -4.52 12.38
C SER A 243 0.69 -4.39 10.96
N SER A 244 0.37 -3.17 10.54
CA SER A 244 0.01 -2.91 9.14
C SER A 244 1.25 -2.97 8.25
N THR A 245 1.08 -3.38 6.99
CA THR A 245 2.19 -3.42 6.03
C THR A 245 1.72 -2.98 4.65
N GLY A 246 2.56 -2.20 3.96
CA GLY A 246 2.37 -1.86 2.55
C GLY A 246 2.94 -2.91 1.58
N ALA A 247 3.45 -4.05 2.07
CA ALA A 247 4.18 -4.99 1.23
C ALA A 247 3.30 -5.66 0.16
N ALA A 248 2.06 -6.03 0.50
CA ALA A 248 1.11 -6.61 -0.44
C ALA A 248 0.59 -5.58 -1.46
N SER A 249 0.28 -4.36 -1.00
CA SER A 249 -0.13 -3.29 -1.92
C SER A 249 1.01 -2.84 -2.83
N ALA A 250 2.27 -2.98 -2.39
CA ALA A 250 3.45 -2.76 -3.24
C ALA A 250 3.59 -3.79 -4.36
N VAL A 251 3.00 -5.00 -4.24
CA VAL A 251 2.95 -5.96 -5.37
C VAL A 251 2.20 -5.35 -6.55
N GLY A 252 1.11 -4.62 -6.30
CA GLY A 252 0.38 -3.90 -7.35
C GLY A 252 1.16 -2.76 -8.01
N LYS A 253 2.32 -2.36 -7.47
CA LYS A 253 3.23 -1.40 -8.10
C LYS A 253 4.26 -2.07 -9.01
N VAL A 254 4.67 -3.30 -8.70
CA VAL A 254 5.64 -4.08 -9.48
C VAL A 254 4.97 -5.07 -10.45
N ILE A 255 3.69 -5.38 -10.24
CA ILE A 255 2.82 -6.13 -11.13
C ILE A 255 1.53 -5.31 -11.29
N PRO A 256 1.47 -4.37 -12.24
CA PRO A 256 0.37 -3.42 -12.38
C PRO A 256 -1.02 -4.07 -12.50
N GLU A 257 -1.12 -5.28 -13.07
CA GLU A 257 -2.35 -6.07 -13.22
C GLU A 257 -2.95 -6.51 -11.87
N LEU A 258 -2.16 -6.47 -10.81
CA LEU A 258 -2.54 -6.78 -9.42
C LEU A 258 -2.83 -5.53 -8.58
N LYS A 259 -2.78 -4.33 -9.17
CA LYS A 259 -3.10 -3.08 -8.48
C LYS A 259 -4.52 -3.11 -7.94
N GLY A 260 -4.66 -2.91 -6.63
CA GLY A 260 -5.96 -2.94 -5.93
C GLY A 260 -6.52 -4.33 -5.63
N LYS A 261 -5.84 -5.40 -6.05
CA LYS A 261 -6.29 -6.79 -5.82
C LYS A 261 -5.65 -7.44 -4.61
N LEU A 262 -4.50 -6.93 -4.15
CA LEU A 262 -3.74 -7.48 -3.04
C LEU A 262 -3.54 -6.43 -1.94
N THR A 263 -3.85 -6.81 -0.71
CA THR A 263 -3.49 -6.08 0.51
C THR A 263 -3.18 -7.07 1.63
N GLY A 264 -2.76 -6.58 2.79
CA GLY A 264 -2.36 -7.48 3.86
C GLY A 264 -1.91 -6.84 5.16
N MET A 265 -1.53 -7.70 6.10
CA MET A 265 -0.96 -7.32 7.39
C MET A 265 0.22 -8.21 7.77
N ALA A 266 0.85 -7.90 8.90
CA ALA A 266 1.90 -8.71 9.49
C ALA A 266 1.57 -9.07 10.93
N PHE A 267 1.95 -10.27 11.36
CA PHE A 267 2.15 -10.60 12.77
C PHE A 267 3.64 -10.71 13.03
N ARG A 268 4.18 -9.83 13.87
CA ARG A 268 5.56 -9.98 14.34
C ARG A 268 5.62 -11.02 15.44
N VAL A 269 6.44 -12.04 15.29
CA VAL A 269 6.50 -13.17 16.24
C VAL A 269 7.89 -13.29 16.87
N PRO A 270 8.02 -14.02 18.02
CA PRO A 270 9.27 -14.22 18.76
C PRO A 270 10.33 -15.10 18.06
N THR A 271 10.61 -14.87 16.78
CA THR A 271 11.75 -15.47 16.08
C THR A 271 12.73 -14.37 15.66
N PRO A 272 14.05 -14.61 15.73
CA PRO A 272 15.06 -13.59 15.42
C PRO A 272 15.24 -13.35 13.92
N ASN A 273 14.92 -14.35 13.09
CA ASN A 273 14.98 -14.29 11.63
C ASN A 273 14.12 -15.40 11.00
N VAL A 274 13.96 -15.30 9.68
CA VAL A 274 13.08 -16.10 8.82
C VAL A 274 11.61 -15.84 9.08
N SER A 275 10.93 -15.50 7.99
CA SER A 275 9.53 -15.14 7.97
C SER A 275 8.79 -15.98 6.94
N VAL A 276 7.47 -15.96 7.02
CA VAL A 276 6.61 -16.67 6.08
C VAL A 276 5.47 -15.78 5.60
N VAL A 277 5.16 -15.89 4.31
CA VAL A 277 4.00 -15.31 3.65
C VAL A 277 2.90 -16.35 3.64
N ASP A 278 1.73 -15.97 4.15
CA ASP A 278 0.44 -16.64 3.94
C ASP A 278 -0.37 -15.77 2.98
N LEU A 279 -0.53 -16.25 1.74
CA LEU A 279 -1.38 -15.62 0.75
C LEU A 279 -2.67 -16.43 0.61
N THR A 280 -3.79 -15.84 1.00
CA THR A 280 -5.12 -16.39 0.71
C THR A 280 -5.72 -15.62 -0.46
N CYS A 281 -6.02 -16.29 -1.56
CA CYS A 281 -6.49 -15.63 -2.77
C CYS A 281 -7.57 -16.40 -3.51
N ARG A 282 -8.38 -15.64 -4.25
CA ARG A 282 -9.36 -16.17 -5.19
C ARG A 282 -8.81 -16.10 -6.61
N LEU A 283 -8.86 -17.24 -7.30
CA LEU A 283 -8.36 -17.42 -8.66
C LEU A 283 -9.46 -17.19 -9.69
N ALA A 284 -9.09 -16.67 -10.86
CA ALA A 284 -10.04 -16.41 -11.95
C ALA A 284 -10.44 -17.71 -12.66
N GLN A 285 -9.50 -18.66 -12.77
CA GLN A 285 -9.73 -19.97 -13.36
C GLN A 285 -9.79 -21.05 -12.25
N PRO A 286 -10.75 -21.99 -12.31
CA PRO A 286 -10.77 -23.13 -11.39
C PRO A 286 -9.57 -24.03 -11.66
N VAL A 287 -8.81 -24.37 -10.62
CA VAL A 287 -7.59 -25.16 -10.71
C VAL A 287 -7.38 -26.01 -9.46
N SER A 288 -6.94 -27.24 -9.66
CA SER A 288 -6.57 -28.14 -8.56
C SER A 288 -5.28 -27.68 -7.87
N TYR A 289 -5.14 -27.96 -6.58
CA TYR A 289 -3.94 -27.62 -5.83
C TYR A 289 -2.67 -28.29 -6.40
N SER A 290 -2.79 -29.49 -6.97
CA SER A 290 -1.68 -30.16 -7.66
C SER A 290 -1.18 -29.38 -8.87
N ALA A 291 -2.07 -28.83 -9.70
CA ALA A 291 -1.69 -28.00 -10.83
C ALA A 291 -1.04 -26.67 -10.40
N ILE A 292 -1.47 -26.09 -9.27
CA ILE A 292 -0.78 -24.94 -8.66
C ILE A 292 0.66 -25.31 -8.30
N LYS A 293 0.85 -26.43 -7.58
CA LYS A 293 2.19 -26.91 -7.19
C LYS A 293 3.10 -27.09 -8.40
N GLU A 294 2.62 -27.74 -9.45
CA GLU A 294 3.42 -27.95 -10.67
C GLU A 294 3.78 -26.64 -11.37
N ALA A 295 2.86 -25.68 -11.47
CA ALA A 295 3.16 -24.37 -12.05
C ALA A 295 4.24 -23.61 -11.27
N VAL A 296 4.19 -23.66 -9.93
CA VAL A 296 5.21 -23.04 -9.07
C VAL A 296 6.55 -23.77 -9.19
N LYS A 297 6.54 -25.11 -9.22
CA LYS A 297 7.73 -25.95 -9.37
C LYS A 297 8.42 -25.75 -10.73
N GLU A 298 7.64 -25.61 -11.81
CA GLU A 298 8.14 -25.27 -13.15
C GLU A 298 8.78 -23.88 -13.15
N ALA A 299 8.10 -22.87 -12.59
CA ALA A 299 8.64 -21.52 -12.51
C ALA A 299 9.94 -21.46 -11.71
N ALA A 300 10.00 -22.16 -10.57
CA ALA A 300 11.18 -22.28 -9.71
C ALA A 300 12.37 -22.96 -10.41
N LYS A 301 12.13 -23.92 -11.30
CA LYS A 301 13.19 -24.59 -12.09
C LYS A 301 13.56 -23.83 -13.37
N GLY A 302 12.69 -22.95 -13.85
CA GLY A 302 12.84 -22.23 -15.10
C GLY A 302 13.11 -20.74 -14.90
N PRO A 303 12.16 -19.85 -15.26
CA PRO A 303 12.41 -18.40 -15.32
C PRO A 303 12.72 -17.73 -13.97
N LEU A 304 12.36 -18.36 -12.85
CA LEU A 304 12.58 -17.83 -11.50
C LEU A 304 13.63 -18.61 -10.71
N ALA A 305 14.46 -19.43 -11.37
CA ALA A 305 15.54 -20.15 -10.72
C ALA A 305 16.49 -19.20 -9.95
N GLY A 306 16.77 -19.55 -8.69
CA GLY A 306 17.55 -18.71 -7.77
C GLY A 306 16.79 -17.55 -7.13
N ILE A 307 15.52 -17.33 -7.51
CA ILE A 307 14.61 -16.33 -6.90
C ILE A 307 13.48 -17.03 -6.15
N LEU A 308 12.79 -17.96 -6.81
CA LEU A 308 11.70 -18.77 -6.27
C LEU A 308 12.17 -20.22 -6.14
N ALA A 309 12.07 -20.78 -4.94
CA ALA A 309 12.28 -22.20 -4.67
C ALA A 309 10.96 -22.89 -4.32
N TYR A 310 11.01 -24.22 -4.26
CA TYR A 310 9.87 -25.09 -4.02
C TYR A 310 10.31 -26.23 -3.09
N THR A 311 9.51 -26.52 -2.07
CA THR A 311 9.76 -27.65 -1.16
C THR A 311 8.48 -28.45 -0.88
N GLU A 312 8.65 -29.76 -0.71
CA GLU A 312 7.64 -30.70 -0.21
C GLU A 312 8.08 -31.33 1.12
N ASP A 313 9.19 -30.88 1.70
CA ASP A 313 9.71 -31.40 2.95
C ASP A 313 8.91 -30.87 4.15
N GLN A 314 9.01 -31.53 5.31
CA GLN A 314 8.38 -31.08 6.55
C GLN A 314 9.32 -30.11 7.27
N VAL A 315 9.32 -28.87 6.80
CA VAL A 315 10.27 -27.81 7.16
C VAL A 315 9.69 -26.82 8.16
N VAL A 316 10.56 -26.13 8.87
CA VAL A 316 10.25 -25.03 9.79
C VAL A 316 11.18 -23.83 9.56
N SER A 317 10.93 -22.72 10.25
CA SER A 317 11.62 -21.44 9.99
C SER A 317 13.15 -21.55 10.01
N THR A 318 13.74 -22.34 10.91
CA THR A 318 15.20 -22.43 11.04
C THR A 318 15.89 -23.08 9.85
N ASP A 319 15.16 -23.89 9.07
CA ASP A 319 15.72 -24.63 7.93
C ASP A 319 16.06 -23.69 6.76
N PHE A 320 15.51 -22.47 6.77
CA PHE A 320 15.75 -21.44 5.76
C PHE A 320 16.73 -20.35 6.20
N MET A 321 17.37 -20.47 7.37
CA MET A 321 18.36 -19.49 7.79
C MET A 321 19.56 -19.50 6.84
N GLY A 322 19.85 -18.34 6.24
CA GLY A 322 20.89 -18.21 5.22
C GLY A 322 20.47 -18.69 3.84
N ASP A 323 19.18 -19.00 3.61
CA ASP A 323 18.69 -19.27 2.26
C ASP A 323 18.71 -17.98 1.43
N SER A 324 19.26 -18.08 0.21
CA SER A 324 19.45 -16.95 -0.70
C SER A 324 18.23 -16.65 -1.59
N HIS A 325 17.21 -17.51 -1.61
CA HIS A 325 16.00 -17.31 -2.40
C HIS A 325 15.14 -16.19 -1.80
N SER A 326 14.37 -15.53 -2.66
CA SER A 326 13.42 -14.52 -2.23
C SER A 326 12.14 -15.12 -1.67
N SER A 327 11.76 -16.28 -2.18
CA SER A 327 10.50 -16.95 -1.88
C SER A 327 10.72 -18.46 -1.99
N ILE A 328 10.35 -19.23 -0.97
CA ILE A 328 10.44 -20.69 -0.97
C ILE A 328 9.03 -21.25 -0.72
N PHE A 329 8.36 -21.65 -1.79
CA PHE A 329 6.99 -22.14 -1.73
C PHE A 329 6.92 -23.49 -1.00
N ASP A 330 6.09 -23.54 0.03
CA ASP A 330 5.84 -24.73 0.83
C ASP A 330 4.59 -25.45 0.35
N ALA A 331 4.82 -26.52 -0.41
CA ALA A 331 3.76 -27.26 -1.06
C ALA A 331 2.85 -28.01 -0.08
N LYS A 332 3.36 -28.39 1.09
CA LYS A 332 2.60 -29.17 2.10
C LYS A 332 1.90 -28.29 3.13
N ALA A 333 2.34 -27.04 3.31
CA ALA A 333 1.70 -26.10 4.23
C ALA A 333 0.52 -25.33 3.62
N GLY A 334 0.43 -25.21 2.28
CA GLY A 334 -0.73 -24.62 1.62
C GLY A 334 -1.95 -25.55 1.55
N ILE A 335 -3.12 -24.98 1.28
CA ILE A 335 -4.40 -25.71 1.21
C ILE A 335 -5.37 -25.03 0.23
N ALA A 336 -6.12 -25.83 -0.52
CA ALA A 336 -7.23 -25.35 -1.35
C ALA A 336 -8.56 -25.65 -0.65
N LEU A 337 -9.41 -24.64 -0.49
CA LEU A 337 -10.78 -24.83 0.00
C LEU A 337 -11.68 -25.37 -1.11
N ASN A 338 -11.49 -24.84 -2.31
CA ASN A 338 -12.10 -25.28 -3.56
C ASN A 338 -11.19 -24.85 -4.73
N ASP A 339 -11.59 -25.18 -5.96
CA ASP A 339 -10.77 -24.94 -7.16
C ASP A 339 -10.51 -23.44 -7.44
N ASN A 340 -11.23 -22.52 -6.82
CA ASN A 340 -11.04 -21.08 -7.00
C ASN A 340 -10.50 -20.37 -5.76
N PHE A 341 -10.43 -21.00 -4.59
CA PHE A 341 -10.07 -20.32 -3.34
C PHE A 341 -9.00 -21.11 -2.59
N VAL A 342 -7.80 -20.53 -2.53
CA VAL A 342 -6.59 -21.21 -2.07
C VAL A 342 -5.81 -20.37 -1.06
N LYS A 343 -5.09 -21.07 -0.20
CA LYS A 343 -4.08 -20.53 0.70
C LYS A 343 -2.72 -21.09 0.30
N LEU A 344 -1.78 -20.19 0.03
CA LEU A 344 -0.44 -20.48 -0.45
C LEU A 344 0.58 -19.98 0.57
N ILE A 345 1.52 -20.84 0.95
CA ILE A 345 2.53 -20.54 1.97
C ILE A 345 3.90 -20.45 1.29
N SER A 346 4.67 -19.40 1.61
CA SER A 346 6.04 -19.25 1.13
C SER A 346 6.96 -18.66 2.17
N TRP A 347 8.07 -19.35 2.44
CA TRP A 347 9.09 -18.92 3.38
C TRP A 347 10.05 -17.93 2.73
N TYR A 348 10.74 -17.16 3.57
CA TYR A 348 11.85 -16.32 3.14
C TYR A 348 12.73 -15.94 4.33
N ASP A 349 14.05 -16.02 4.14
CA ASP A 349 14.98 -15.34 5.02
C ASP A 349 14.89 -13.83 4.75
N ASN A 350 14.21 -13.11 5.65
CA ASN A 350 13.96 -11.68 5.50
C ASN A 350 15.24 -10.82 5.54
N GLU A 351 16.37 -11.38 5.97
CA GLU A 351 17.66 -10.73 5.98
C GLU A 351 18.52 -11.16 4.78
N TYR A 352 18.73 -12.46 4.60
CA TYR A 352 19.73 -13.00 3.69
C TYR A 352 19.24 -13.09 2.23
N GLY A 353 18.04 -13.61 2.00
CA GLY A 353 17.41 -13.64 0.67
C GLY A 353 17.21 -12.23 0.11
N TYR A 354 16.78 -11.29 0.97
CA TYR A 354 16.66 -9.88 0.60
C TYR A 354 18.00 -9.23 0.27
N SER A 355 19.05 -9.49 1.07
CA SER A 355 20.40 -8.97 0.81
C SER A 355 20.97 -9.50 -0.51
N ASN A 356 20.68 -10.76 -0.85
CA ASN A 356 21.00 -11.31 -2.17
C ASN A 356 20.31 -10.55 -3.31
N ARG A 357 19.03 -10.18 -3.15
CA ARG A 357 18.31 -9.38 -4.15
C ARG A 357 18.87 -7.97 -4.33
N VAL A 358 19.34 -7.33 -3.25
CA VAL A 358 20.03 -6.03 -3.35
C VAL A 358 21.25 -6.17 -4.25
N VAL A 359 22.07 -7.20 -4.02
CA VAL A 359 23.28 -7.45 -4.80
C VAL A 359 22.97 -7.83 -6.25
N ASP A 360 21.96 -8.66 -6.48
CA ASP A 360 21.52 -9.05 -7.82
C ASP A 360 21.00 -7.84 -8.61
N LEU A 361 20.26 -6.93 -7.96
CA LEU A 361 19.79 -5.68 -8.57
C LEU A 361 20.95 -4.75 -8.95
N LEU A 362 21.96 -4.59 -8.09
CA LEU A 362 23.17 -3.83 -8.42
C LEU A 362 23.87 -4.38 -9.67
N ARG A 363 24.08 -5.71 -9.72
CA ARG A 363 24.68 -6.38 -10.89
C ARG A 363 23.85 -6.16 -12.14
N TYR A 364 22.53 -6.29 -12.02
CA TYR A 364 21.61 -6.12 -13.13
C TYR A 364 21.66 -4.69 -13.67
N MET A 365 21.51 -3.68 -12.81
CA MET A 365 21.59 -2.26 -13.20
C MET A 365 22.91 -1.96 -13.91
N PHE A 366 24.03 -2.45 -13.35
CA PHE A 366 25.35 -2.27 -13.94
C PHE A 366 25.49 -2.91 -15.33
N SER A 367 24.94 -4.10 -15.52
CA SER A 367 24.95 -4.78 -16.83
C SER A 367 24.19 -4.02 -17.91
N ARG A 368 23.03 -3.42 -17.55
CA ARG A 368 22.20 -2.65 -18.48
C ARG A 368 22.85 -1.33 -18.90
N GLU A 369 23.67 -0.76 -18.03
CA GLU A 369 24.44 0.45 -18.35
C GLU A 369 25.62 0.24 -19.29
N LYS A 370 26.30 -0.90 -19.19
CA LYS A 370 27.33 -1.29 -20.17
C LYS A 370 26.71 -1.40 -21.56
N TRP A 371 25.60 -2.12 -21.65
CA TRP A 371 24.89 -2.34 -22.91
C TRP A 371 24.37 -1.05 -23.56
N ALA A 372 23.78 -0.13 -22.78
CA ALA A 372 23.27 1.14 -23.31
C ALA A 372 24.36 2.03 -23.91
N LYS A 373 25.59 1.98 -23.37
CA LYS A 373 26.74 2.75 -23.89
C LYS A 373 27.40 2.08 -25.10
N GLU A 374 27.34 0.76 -25.20
CA GLU A 374 27.86 0.01 -26.35
C GLU A 374 26.94 0.11 -27.56
N THR A 375 25.62 0.05 -27.37
CA THR A 375 24.63 0.23 -28.44
C THR A 375 24.62 1.65 -29.01
N TRP A 376 24.81 2.68 -28.17
CA TRP A 376 25.00 4.07 -28.64
C TRP A 376 26.26 4.25 -29.50
N ARG A 377 27.32 3.46 -29.25
CA ARG A 377 28.57 3.52 -30.03
C ARG A 377 28.47 2.80 -31.39
N LEU A 378 27.51 1.89 -31.55
CA LEU A 378 27.26 1.15 -32.78
C LEU A 378 26.19 1.79 -33.68
N ALA A 379 25.49 2.83 -33.20
CA ALA A 379 24.62 3.64 -34.03
C ALA A 379 25.46 4.47 -35.02
N PRO A 380 25.18 4.47 -36.34
CA PRO A 380 25.96 5.21 -37.31
C PRO A 380 25.92 6.71 -36.99
N SER A 381 27.10 7.28 -36.78
CA SER A 381 27.32 8.71 -36.54
C SER A 381 26.80 9.52 -37.72
N ARG A 382 25.75 10.31 -37.51
CA ARG A 382 25.44 11.44 -38.40
C ARG A 382 26.55 12.48 -38.22
N VAL A 383 27.49 12.50 -39.14
CA VAL A 383 28.50 13.55 -39.29
C VAL A 383 27.77 14.85 -39.64
N PRO A 384 27.98 15.98 -38.94
CA PRO A 384 27.54 17.27 -39.43
C PRO A 384 28.50 17.69 -40.55
N LEU A 385 27.99 17.75 -41.78
CA LEU A 385 28.71 18.34 -42.91
C LEU A 385 28.83 19.85 -42.69
N ASN A 386 29.96 20.30 -42.18
CA ASN A 386 30.44 21.67 -42.36
C ASN A 386 31.11 21.75 -43.73
N GLY A 387 30.56 22.59 -44.62
CA GLY A 387 31.13 22.85 -45.93
C GLY A 387 30.43 24.03 -46.58
N GLY A 388 30.80 25.25 -46.16
CA GLY A 388 30.45 26.46 -46.89
C GLY A 388 31.29 26.56 -48.15
N THR A 389 30.67 26.62 -49.32
CA THR A 389 31.25 27.28 -50.50
C THR A 389 30.14 27.77 -51.41
N ARG A 390 30.15 29.08 -51.68
CA ARG A 390 29.36 29.76 -52.70
C ARG A 390 29.71 29.19 -54.08
N ILE A 391 28.72 28.80 -54.88
CA ILE A 391 28.82 28.88 -56.35
C ILE A 391 27.48 29.34 -56.94
N SER A 392 27.65 30.23 -57.91
CA SER A 392 26.72 31.00 -58.73
C SER A 392 25.84 30.18 -59.68
N ALA A 393 24.78 30.86 -60.13
CA ALA A 393 23.83 30.48 -61.15
C ALA A 393 24.45 29.88 -62.43
N VAL A 394 23.83 28.79 -62.93
CA VAL A 394 23.65 28.54 -64.37
C VAL A 394 22.27 27.90 -64.58
N GLU A 395 21.62 28.45 -65.58
CA GLU A 395 20.32 28.22 -66.18
C GLU A 395 20.24 26.86 -66.91
N ARG A 396 19.06 26.19 -66.87
CA ARG A 396 18.29 25.68 -68.03
C ARG A 396 17.49 24.40 -67.76
N GLN A 397 16.22 24.52 -68.17
CA GLN A 397 15.41 23.56 -68.96
C GLN A 397 15.15 22.17 -68.35
N SER A 398 13.95 21.95 -67.84
CA SER A 398 12.78 21.43 -68.59
C SER A 398 12.89 19.96 -68.96
N THR A 399 12.05 19.14 -68.35
CA THR A 399 11.15 18.23 -69.06
C THR A 399 10.08 17.75 -68.09
N ALA A 400 8.84 18.02 -68.47
CA ALA A 400 7.62 17.45 -67.90
C ALA A 400 7.54 15.94 -68.19
N ALA A 401 6.78 15.21 -67.37
CA ALA A 401 5.64 14.41 -67.85
C ALA A 401 4.97 13.62 -66.70
N THR A 402 3.66 13.85 -66.57
CA THR A 402 2.55 12.87 -66.36
C THR A 402 2.64 11.91 -65.17
N GLY A 403 1.73 11.89 -64.19
CA GLY A 403 0.26 11.79 -64.18
C GLY A 403 -0.06 10.86 -62.98
N SER A 404 -1.13 10.92 -62.18
CA SER A 404 -2.54 11.18 -62.45
C SER A 404 -3.32 11.43 -61.14
N ARG A 405 -4.30 12.34 -61.24
CA ARG A 405 -5.55 12.62 -60.47
C ARG A 405 -6.02 11.60 -59.41
N SER A 406 -6.34 11.98 -58.16
CA SER A 406 -7.59 12.62 -57.59
C SER A 406 -8.76 11.62 -57.35
N PRO A 407 -9.80 11.88 -56.51
CA PRO A 407 -10.19 13.12 -55.80
C PRO A 407 -10.51 12.95 -54.28
N GLY A 408 -10.47 14.01 -53.45
CA GLY A 408 -11.60 14.91 -53.09
C GLY A 408 -12.02 14.59 -51.64
N VAL A 409 -12.17 15.50 -50.65
CA VAL A 409 -13.02 16.71 -50.48
C VAL A 409 -12.40 17.47 -49.27
N GLY A 410 -12.06 18.78 -49.24
CA GLY A 410 -12.92 19.98 -49.26
C GLY A 410 -13.57 20.24 -47.87
N TRP A 411 -13.54 21.37 -47.15
CA TRP A 411 -13.45 22.81 -47.49
C TRP A 411 -13.09 23.66 -46.24
N GLU A 412 -12.35 24.75 -46.47
CA GLU A 412 -12.41 26.16 -45.96
C GLU A 412 -12.70 26.50 -44.47
N GLY A 413 -12.20 27.60 -43.88
CA GLY A 413 -11.49 28.82 -44.31
C GLY A 413 -11.18 29.64 -43.03
N GLY A 414 -10.11 30.43 -42.94
CA GLY A 414 -10.13 31.84 -43.32
C GLY A 414 -9.86 32.76 -42.11
N LEU A 415 -8.68 33.40 -42.10
CA LEU A 415 -8.24 34.52 -41.25
C LEU A 415 -9.10 35.79 -41.52
N PRO A 416 -9.12 36.82 -40.63
CA PRO A 416 -8.10 37.87 -40.74
C PRO A 416 -7.58 38.50 -39.42
N ASP A 417 -6.29 38.80 -39.53
CA ASP A 417 -5.45 39.87 -38.97
C ASP A 417 -6.14 41.20 -38.58
N VAL A 418 -5.81 41.80 -37.42
CA VAL A 418 -5.64 43.27 -37.24
C VAL A 418 -4.66 43.56 -36.10
N THR A 419 -3.89 44.61 -36.35
CA THR A 419 -2.63 45.10 -35.79
C THR A 419 -2.73 46.06 -34.59
N ALA A 420 -1.59 46.18 -33.90
CA ALA A 420 -0.98 47.39 -33.31
C ALA A 420 -1.58 48.06 -32.05
N ARG A 421 -0.76 48.19 -30.99
CA ARG A 421 0.05 49.41 -30.72
C ARG A 421 0.88 49.31 -29.44
N ALA A 422 1.96 50.09 -29.46
CA ALA A 422 3.14 50.07 -28.62
C ALA A 422 3.13 51.16 -27.51
N VAL A 423 3.65 50.80 -26.31
CA VAL A 423 4.73 51.49 -25.54
C VAL A 423 4.40 52.86 -24.87
N PRO A 424 5.18 53.43 -23.90
CA PRO A 424 6.28 52.96 -23.00
C PRO A 424 6.10 53.27 -21.48
N GLY A 425 7.01 52.73 -20.63
CA GLY A 425 7.88 53.65 -19.87
C GLY A 425 8.11 53.49 -18.35
N ARG A 426 9.35 53.07 -18.02
CA ARG A 426 10.30 53.64 -17.03
C ARG A 426 10.34 53.16 -15.56
N ARG A 427 11.48 52.50 -15.30
CA ARG A 427 12.61 52.79 -14.38
C ARG A 427 12.52 52.47 -12.86
N ALA A 428 13.47 51.59 -12.53
CA ALA A 428 14.10 51.26 -11.26
C ALA A 428 14.56 52.43 -10.36
N ARG A 429 14.73 52.12 -9.06
CA ARG A 429 15.85 52.57 -8.20
C ARG A 429 16.14 51.56 -7.08
N ALA A 430 17.42 51.47 -6.74
CA ALA A 430 18.04 50.59 -5.75
C ALA A 430 18.44 51.36 -4.47
N THR A 431 19.11 50.63 -3.55
CA THR A 431 19.86 51.03 -2.33
C THR A 431 19.01 51.07 -1.04
N THR A 432 19.44 50.61 0.16
CA THR A 432 20.81 50.48 0.73
C THR A 432 20.84 49.51 1.94
N ILE A 433 22.04 49.01 2.26
CA ILE A 433 22.44 48.13 3.38
C ILE A 433 22.68 48.92 4.70
N ARG A 434 22.43 48.32 5.87
CA ARG A 434 23.18 48.59 7.12
C ARG A 434 23.18 47.40 8.10
N TRP A 435 24.33 47.20 8.74
CA TRP A 435 24.70 46.15 9.71
C TRP A 435 24.48 46.58 11.18
N ARG A 436 24.07 45.65 12.09
CA ARG A 436 24.73 45.37 13.40
C ARG A 436 23.99 44.31 14.28
N GLN A 437 24.77 43.31 14.70
CA GLN A 437 24.95 42.63 16.02
C GLN A 437 23.79 42.03 16.85
N ALA A 438 23.80 40.69 16.93
CA ALA A 438 23.80 39.77 18.10
C ALA A 438 22.92 40.01 19.36
N ARG A 439 22.00 39.06 19.66
CA ARG A 439 21.90 38.26 20.92
C ARG A 439 20.82 37.15 20.84
N VAL A 440 21.08 36.06 21.55
CA VAL A 440 20.34 34.76 21.72
C VAL A 440 19.03 34.93 22.53
N PRO A 441 18.03 34.03 22.43
CA PRO A 441 16.61 34.39 22.54
C PRO A 441 15.98 34.16 23.93
N ALA A 442 14.96 34.96 24.23
CA ALA A 442 13.99 34.70 25.30
C ALA A 442 12.64 34.25 24.70
N ARG A 443 12.05 33.21 25.30
CA ARG A 443 10.72 32.67 24.95
C ARG A 443 9.63 33.74 24.99
N PRO A 444 8.54 33.56 24.23
CA PRO A 444 7.23 33.76 24.83
C PRO A 444 6.19 32.67 24.53
N ARG A 445 5.22 32.61 25.45
CA ARG A 445 4.00 31.79 25.52
C ARG A 445 2.98 32.10 24.40
N PRO A 446 1.94 31.26 24.22
CA PRO A 446 1.14 31.25 22.99
C PRO A 446 -0.23 31.95 23.07
N LEU A 447 -0.83 32.09 21.87
CA LEU A 447 -2.26 32.30 21.47
C LEU A 447 -2.71 33.75 21.18
N PRO A 448 -3.76 34.02 20.34
CA PRO A 448 -4.67 33.12 19.59
C PRO A 448 -5.04 33.53 18.12
N ARG A 449 -5.76 32.61 17.45
CA ARG A 449 -6.70 32.64 16.30
C ARG A 449 -6.99 33.95 15.51
N GLY A 450 -7.17 33.79 14.18
CA GLY A 450 -8.00 34.67 13.34
C GLY A 450 -7.81 34.45 11.83
N ASP A 451 -8.87 34.01 11.16
CA ASP A 451 -8.99 33.70 9.72
C ASP A 451 -8.98 34.93 8.79
N ALA A 452 -8.61 34.67 7.51
CA ALA A 452 -9.06 35.30 6.23
C ALA A 452 -7.86 35.61 5.30
N ALA A 453 -7.88 35.46 3.98
CA ALA A 453 -8.72 34.78 2.99
C ALA A 453 -7.99 35.00 1.65
N TRP A 454 -7.78 33.97 0.81
CA TRP A 454 -7.65 34.13 -0.65
C TRP A 454 -8.20 32.88 -1.35
N ARG A 455 -9.14 33.10 -2.27
CA ARG A 455 -9.87 32.11 -3.07
C ARG A 455 -9.14 31.81 -4.40
N VAL A 456 -8.83 30.52 -4.62
CA VAL A 456 -8.95 29.60 -5.79
C VAL A 456 -8.88 30.11 -7.26
N PRO A 457 -8.66 29.24 -8.30
CA PRO A 457 -8.31 27.80 -8.30
C PRO A 457 -7.31 27.32 -9.39
N LEU A 458 -6.73 26.12 -9.21
CA LEU A 458 -6.36 25.24 -10.33
C LEU A 458 -6.74 23.79 -9.97
N TRP A 459 -7.77 23.31 -10.66
CA TRP A 459 -8.41 22.01 -10.52
C TRP A 459 -7.67 20.96 -11.34
N ARG A 460 -7.11 19.93 -10.69
CA ARG A 460 -7.23 18.50 -11.05
C ARG A 460 -6.40 17.62 -10.11
N ASP A 461 -7.07 16.58 -9.59
CA ASP A 461 -6.51 15.31 -9.12
C ASP A 461 -5.79 15.22 -7.76
N ARG A 462 -6.43 15.71 -6.69
CA ARG A 462 -6.21 15.23 -5.30
C ARG A 462 -7.51 15.21 -4.48
N ALA A 463 -8.44 14.31 -4.79
CA ALA A 463 -9.58 14.04 -3.89
C ALA A 463 -10.24 12.70 -4.22
N ALA A 464 -9.65 11.60 -3.73
CA ALA A 464 -10.41 10.37 -3.53
C ALA A 464 -9.83 9.70 -2.28
N GLY A 465 -10.65 9.56 -1.24
CA GLY A 465 -10.33 8.67 -0.12
C GLY A 465 -10.10 9.30 1.27
N VAL A 466 -10.58 10.51 1.59
CA VAL A 466 -10.61 10.95 3.00
C VAL A 466 -12.03 11.40 3.32
N MET A 467 -12.62 10.89 4.42
CA MET A 467 -13.90 11.40 4.93
C MET A 467 -13.74 12.87 5.31
N THR A 468 -14.05 13.76 4.36
CA THR A 468 -14.02 15.20 4.62
C THR A 468 -15.16 15.59 5.56
N LEU A 469 -15.03 16.74 6.21
CA LEU A 469 -16.11 17.31 7.04
C LEU A 469 -17.43 17.44 6.25
N PHE A 470 -17.35 17.62 4.92
CA PHE A 470 -18.50 17.63 4.03
C PHE A 470 -19.21 16.26 3.94
N HIS A 471 -18.46 15.16 3.80
CA HIS A 471 -19.05 13.81 3.79
C HIS A 471 -19.67 13.46 5.14
N PHE A 472 -19.01 13.82 6.24
CA PHE A 472 -19.57 13.68 7.59
C PHE A 472 -20.86 14.50 7.74
N GLY A 473 -20.84 15.77 7.32
CA GLY A 473 -22.01 16.65 7.35
C GLY A 473 -23.19 16.09 6.57
N ASN A 474 -22.95 15.53 5.38
CA ASN A 474 -24.00 14.91 4.56
C ASN A 474 -24.56 13.64 5.20
N CYS A 475 -23.70 12.73 5.70
CA CYS A 475 -24.17 11.50 6.37
C CYS A 475 -24.94 11.82 7.66
N PHE A 476 -24.45 12.81 8.42
CA PHE A 476 -25.12 13.27 9.63
C PHE A 476 -26.47 13.92 9.29
N ALA A 477 -26.54 14.78 8.27
CA ALA A 477 -27.79 15.38 7.81
C ALA A 477 -28.79 14.31 7.33
N LEU A 478 -28.34 13.33 6.53
CA LEU A 478 -29.19 12.23 6.05
C LEU A 478 -29.77 11.38 7.19
N ALA A 479 -29.03 11.22 8.29
CA ALA A 479 -29.49 10.48 9.46
C ALA A 479 -30.36 11.32 10.40
N TYR A 480 -30.01 12.59 10.63
CA TYR A 480 -30.64 13.44 11.64
C TYR A 480 -31.87 14.21 11.12
N PHE A 481 -31.88 14.62 9.86
CA PHE A 481 -32.91 15.50 9.33
C PHE A 481 -34.34 14.91 9.42
N PRO A 482 -34.56 13.60 9.16
CA PRO A 482 -35.88 12.99 9.36
C PRO A 482 -36.35 13.05 10.81
N TYR A 483 -35.46 12.85 11.79
CA TYR A 483 -35.79 12.96 13.21
C TYR A 483 -36.21 14.38 13.58
N PHE A 484 -35.49 15.37 13.06
CA PHE A 484 -35.82 16.77 13.26
C PHE A 484 -37.18 17.14 12.66
N ILE A 485 -37.45 16.68 11.42
CA ILE A 485 -38.76 16.86 10.78
C ILE A 485 -39.85 16.20 11.62
N THR A 486 -39.68 14.95 12.03
CA THR A 486 -40.68 14.25 12.85
C THR A 486 -40.95 15.01 14.14
N TYR A 487 -39.92 15.49 14.84
CA TYR A 487 -40.09 16.29 16.07
C TYR A 487 -40.90 17.57 15.86
N LYS A 488 -40.66 18.27 14.74
CA LYS A 488 -41.35 19.52 14.41
C LYS A 488 -42.77 19.28 13.91
N CYS A 489 -42.96 18.32 13.01
CA CYS A 489 -44.24 18.05 12.36
C CYS A 489 -45.21 17.23 13.24
N SER A 490 -44.72 16.52 14.27
CA SER A 490 -45.58 15.77 15.18
C SER A 490 -46.18 16.62 16.31
N GLY A 491 -45.99 17.95 16.30
CA GLY A 491 -46.46 18.87 17.34
C GLY A 491 -45.66 18.81 18.65
N LEU A 492 -44.65 17.93 18.78
CA LEU A 492 -43.87 17.79 20.01
C LEU A 492 -43.11 19.06 20.39
N SER A 493 -42.72 19.88 19.41
CA SER A 493 -42.08 21.17 19.67
C SER A 493 -43.03 22.18 20.31
N GLU A 494 -44.33 22.09 20.05
CA GLU A 494 -45.34 22.99 20.64
C GLU A 494 -45.59 22.65 22.11
N TYR A 495 -45.48 21.36 22.45
CA TYR A 495 -45.58 20.86 23.83
C TYR A 495 -44.29 20.98 24.65
N ASN A 496 -43.23 21.61 24.12
CA ASN A 496 -41.89 21.66 24.74
C ASN A 496 -41.39 20.27 25.19
N ALA A 497 -41.72 19.22 24.43
CA ALA A 497 -41.52 17.82 24.83
C ALA A 497 -40.08 17.32 24.71
N PHE A 498 -39.11 18.21 24.46
CA PHE A 498 -37.71 17.86 24.26
C PHE A 498 -37.16 17.02 25.42
N TRP A 499 -37.32 17.51 26.66
CA TRP A 499 -36.83 16.80 27.85
C TRP A 499 -37.54 15.47 28.10
N LYS A 500 -38.80 15.34 27.66
CA LYS A 500 -39.53 14.07 27.73
C LYS A 500 -38.97 13.04 26.74
N CYS A 501 -38.60 13.49 25.54
CA CYS A 501 -37.89 12.63 24.57
C CYS A 501 -36.51 12.23 25.09
N VAL A 502 -35.77 13.15 25.74
CA VAL A 502 -34.48 12.83 26.39
C VAL A 502 -34.65 11.79 27.49
N GLN A 503 -35.66 11.94 28.37
CA GLN A 503 -35.97 10.96 29.42
C GLN A 503 -36.34 9.58 28.85
N ALA A 504 -37.11 9.56 27.76
CA ALA A 504 -37.40 8.32 27.03
C ALA A 504 -36.12 7.67 26.47
N GLY A 505 -35.21 8.47 25.90
CA GLY A 505 -33.90 8.00 25.44
C GLY A 505 -33.00 7.45 26.56
N VAL A 506 -33.02 8.05 27.75
CA VAL A 506 -32.31 7.50 28.93
C VAL A 506 -32.89 6.15 29.34
N THR A 507 -34.22 5.99 29.26
CA THR A 507 -34.87 4.71 29.55
C THR A 507 -34.45 3.65 28.54
N TYR A 508 -34.33 3.99 27.25
CA TYR A 508 -33.76 3.11 26.23
C TYR A 508 -32.36 2.65 26.60
N LEU A 509 -31.46 3.56 27.00
CA LEU A 509 -30.08 3.19 27.37
C LEU A 509 -30.05 2.19 28.54
N PHE A 510 -30.93 2.37 29.52
CA PHE A 510 -31.07 1.44 30.63
C PHE A 510 -31.57 0.07 30.15
N VAL A 511 -32.60 0.03 29.30
CA VAL A 511 -33.12 -1.22 28.73
C VAL A 511 -32.05 -1.93 27.90
N GLN A 512 -31.30 -1.24 27.05
CA GLN A 512 -30.20 -1.85 26.30
C GLN A 512 -29.11 -2.40 27.20
N LEU A 513 -28.75 -1.70 28.29
CA LEU A 513 -27.79 -2.22 29.26
C LEU A 513 -28.27 -3.53 29.89
N CYS A 514 -29.55 -3.59 30.30
CA CYS A 514 -30.14 -4.82 30.82
C CYS A 514 -30.15 -5.94 29.79
N LYS A 515 -30.51 -5.67 28.53
CA LYS A 515 -30.48 -6.64 27.43
C LYS A 515 -29.07 -7.18 27.20
N MET A 516 -28.07 -6.30 27.16
CA MET A 516 -26.67 -6.68 26.99
C MET A 516 -26.16 -7.55 28.14
N LEU A 517 -26.44 -7.17 29.40
CA LEU A 517 -26.04 -7.97 30.55
C LEU A 517 -26.72 -9.34 30.57
N PHE A 518 -28.00 -9.41 30.22
CA PHE A 518 -28.74 -10.67 30.13
C PHE A 518 -28.16 -11.59 29.05
N LEU A 519 -27.96 -11.08 27.83
CA LEU A 519 -27.36 -11.85 26.73
C LEU A 519 -25.94 -12.30 27.08
N ALA A 520 -25.10 -11.42 27.63
CA ALA A 520 -23.74 -11.76 28.00
C ALA A 520 -23.66 -12.83 29.13
N THR A 521 -24.62 -12.83 30.05
CA THR A 521 -24.64 -13.74 31.19
C THR A 521 -25.16 -15.13 30.81
N PHE A 522 -26.23 -15.20 30.02
CA PHE A 522 -26.94 -16.46 29.74
C PHE A 522 -26.64 -17.04 28.35
N PHE A 523 -26.12 -16.24 27.42
CA PHE A 523 -25.90 -16.62 26.02
C PHE A 523 -24.58 -16.03 25.48
N PRO A 524 -23.41 -16.40 26.06
CA PRO A 524 -22.12 -15.93 25.56
C PRO A 524 -21.92 -16.40 24.12
N THR A 525 -21.70 -15.45 23.20
CA THR A 525 -21.48 -15.74 21.78
C THR A 525 -20.15 -16.47 21.59
N TRP A 526 -20.19 -17.66 20.98
CA TRP A 526 -19.00 -18.40 20.59
C TRP A 526 -18.53 -17.91 19.22
N GLU A 527 -17.25 -17.53 19.08
CA GLU A 527 -16.65 -17.12 17.81
C GLU A 527 -16.41 -18.35 16.91
N GLY A 528 -17.51 -18.90 16.36
CA GLY A 528 -17.49 -19.90 15.29
C GLY A 528 -18.14 -19.32 14.05
N GLY A 529 -17.51 -19.44 12.88
CA GLY A 529 -17.96 -18.85 11.61
C GLY A 529 -19.23 -19.43 10.99
N ILE A 530 -20.13 -20.02 11.78
CA ILE A 530 -21.41 -20.57 11.35
C ILE A 530 -22.53 -19.68 11.91
N TYR A 531 -23.53 -19.35 11.08
CA TYR A 531 -24.70 -18.56 11.50
C TYR A 531 -25.37 -19.18 12.73
N ASP A 532 -25.36 -18.47 13.85
CA ASP A 532 -25.96 -18.90 15.10
C ASP A 532 -27.46 -18.57 15.12
N PHE A 533 -28.24 -19.41 14.45
CA PHE A 533 -29.70 -19.29 14.40
C PHE A 533 -30.32 -19.19 15.80
N ILE A 534 -29.80 -19.96 16.77
CA ILE A 534 -30.31 -19.96 18.15
C ILE A 534 -29.97 -18.63 18.82
N GLY A 535 -28.74 -18.16 18.69
CA GLY A 535 -28.32 -16.85 19.21
C GLY A 535 -29.14 -15.69 18.62
N GLU A 536 -29.39 -15.69 17.31
CA GLU A 536 -30.21 -14.66 16.65
C GLU A 536 -31.69 -14.72 17.08
N PHE A 537 -32.24 -15.93 17.25
CA PHE A 537 -33.58 -16.10 17.80
C PHE A 537 -33.68 -15.55 19.23
N MET A 538 -32.70 -15.88 20.08
CA MET A 538 -32.67 -15.42 21.48
C MET A 538 -32.51 -13.90 21.59
N LYS A 539 -31.69 -13.28 20.73
CA LYS A 539 -31.59 -11.82 20.64
C LYS A 539 -32.95 -11.19 20.35
N ALA A 540 -33.68 -11.72 19.36
CA ALA A 540 -35.02 -11.24 19.03
C ALA A 540 -36.03 -11.47 20.16
N SER A 541 -35.94 -12.56 20.93
CA SER A 541 -36.80 -12.77 22.10
C SER A 541 -36.52 -11.77 23.22
N VAL A 542 -35.26 -11.34 23.38
CA VAL A 542 -34.86 -10.32 24.37
C VAL A 542 -35.36 -8.92 23.97
N ASP A 543 -35.70 -8.68 22.71
CA ASP A 543 -36.30 -7.42 22.24
C ASP A 543 -37.71 -7.16 22.81
N VAL A 544 -38.35 -8.15 23.45
CA VAL A 544 -39.57 -7.93 24.26
C VAL A 544 -39.33 -6.88 25.35
N ALA A 545 -38.11 -6.78 25.88
CA ALA A 545 -37.73 -5.76 26.84
C ALA A 545 -37.92 -4.33 26.31
N ASP A 546 -37.76 -4.11 24.99
CA ASP A 546 -37.99 -2.80 24.39
C ASP A 546 -39.48 -2.42 24.43
N LEU A 547 -40.39 -3.38 24.26
CA LEU A 547 -41.83 -3.13 24.38
C LEU A 547 -42.23 -2.76 25.81
N ILE A 548 -41.65 -3.44 26.80
CA ILE A 548 -41.86 -3.14 28.23
C ILE A 548 -41.37 -1.73 28.54
N GLY A 549 -40.18 -1.38 28.04
CA GLY A 549 -39.60 -0.07 28.23
C GLY A 549 -40.41 1.05 27.56
N LEU A 550 -40.90 0.83 26.34
CA LEU A 550 -41.81 1.77 25.66
C LEU A 550 -43.09 1.98 26.46
N ASN A 551 -43.68 0.92 27.02
CA ASN A 551 -44.85 1.02 27.89
C ASN A 551 -44.54 1.82 29.17
N LEU A 552 -43.38 1.60 29.79
CA LEU A 552 -42.92 2.35 30.96
C LEU A 552 -42.79 3.85 30.65
N VAL A 553 -42.26 4.21 29.49
CA VAL A 553 -42.15 5.61 29.05
C VAL A 553 -43.54 6.22 28.84
N MET A 554 -44.46 5.51 28.19
CA MET A 554 -45.80 6.02 27.90
C MET A 554 -46.68 6.14 29.14
N SER A 555 -46.55 5.25 30.11
CA SER A 555 -47.28 5.31 31.39
C SER A 555 -46.82 6.48 32.27
N ARG A 556 -45.55 6.86 32.20
CA ARG A 556 -44.97 8.01 32.94
C ARG A 556 -45.28 9.38 32.32
N ASN A 557 -45.77 9.42 31.08
CA ASN A 557 -46.12 10.66 30.41
C ASN A 557 -47.64 10.83 30.35
N ALA A 558 -48.14 11.92 30.94
CA ALA A 558 -49.53 12.35 30.79
C ALA A 558 -49.73 13.05 29.44
N GLY A 559 -50.89 12.85 28.80
CA GLY A 559 -51.21 13.44 27.50
C GLY A 559 -52.03 12.52 26.60
N LYS A 560 -52.40 13.03 25.41
CA LYS A 560 -53.10 12.27 24.37
C LYS A 560 -52.27 11.09 23.86
N GLY A 561 -52.94 10.11 23.25
CA GLY A 561 -52.29 8.91 22.70
C GLY A 561 -51.17 9.23 21.71
N GLU A 562 -51.46 10.08 20.73
CA GLU A 562 -50.47 10.54 19.74
C GLU A 562 -49.21 11.14 20.39
N TYR A 563 -49.39 11.96 21.43
CA TYR A 563 -48.29 12.59 22.16
C TYR A 563 -47.42 11.54 22.86
N LYS A 564 -48.03 10.59 23.58
CA LYS A 564 -47.30 9.51 24.28
C LYS A 564 -46.51 8.65 23.31
N ILE A 565 -47.12 8.26 22.19
CA ILE A 565 -46.48 7.46 21.14
C ILE A 565 -45.27 8.20 20.57
N MET A 566 -45.43 9.48 20.20
CA MET A 566 -44.35 10.26 19.58
C MET A 566 -43.20 10.54 20.56
N VAL A 567 -43.49 10.85 21.83
CA VAL A 567 -42.44 11.03 22.86
C VAL A 567 -41.63 9.75 23.05
N ALA A 568 -42.32 8.61 23.18
CA ALA A 568 -41.65 7.32 23.35
C ALA A 568 -40.83 6.96 22.12
N ALA A 569 -41.44 6.95 20.94
CA ALA A 569 -40.80 6.59 19.68
C ALA A 569 -39.58 7.44 19.36
N LEU A 570 -39.72 8.77 19.41
CA LEU A 570 -38.65 9.68 19.02
C LEU A 570 -37.49 9.65 20.02
N GLY A 571 -37.78 9.57 21.33
CA GLY A 571 -36.75 9.42 22.35
C GLY A 571 -35.97 8.11 22.19
N TRP A 572 -36.67 7.00 21.98
CA TRP A 572 -36.09 5.67 21.76
C TRP A 572 -35.22 5.64 20.51
N ALA A 573 -35.77 6.08 19.37
CA ALA A 573 -35.09 6.09 18.10
C ALA A 573 -33.88 7.03 18.09
N THR A 574 -33.94 8.17 18.80
CA THR A 574 -32.84 9.13 18.87
C THR A 574 -31.69 8.59 19.70
N ALA A 575 -32.00 7.90 20.81
CA ALA A 575 -30.97 7.25 21.62
C ALA A 575 -30.28 6.11 20.85
N GLU A 576 -31.04 5.32 20.09
CA GLU A 576 -30.48 4.32 19.17
C GLU A 576 -29.58 4.99 18.11
N LEU A 577 -30.05 6.05 17.43
CA LEU A 577 -29.25 6.80 16.46
C LEU A 577 -27.91 7.26 17.05
N ILE A 578 -27.93 7.79 18.27
CA ILE A 578 -26.71 8.28 18.93
C ILE A 578 -25.75 7.11 19.21
N MET A 579 -26.25 6.03 19.82
CA MET A 579 -25.46 4.89 20.25
C MET A 579 -24.85 4.12 19.08
N SER A 580 -25.68 3.76 18.09
CA SER A 580 -25.29 2.81 17.05
C SER A 580 -24.83 3.47 15.75
N ARG A 581 -25.01 4.79 15.59
CA ARG A 581 -24.66 5.49 14.33
C ARG A 581 -23.80 6.73 14.56
N CYS A 582 -24.18 7.67 15.43
CA CYS A 582 -23.42 8.91 15.63
C CYS A 582 -22.04 8.69 16.23
N ILE A 583 -21.90 7.82 17.25
CA ILE A 583 -20.60 7.50 17.85
C ILE A 583 -19.68 6.81 16.82
N PRO A 584 -20.12 5.76 16.09
CA PRO A 584 -19.31 5.17 15.01
C PRO A 584 -18.98 6.15 13.87
N LEU A 585 -19.92 7.01 13.44
CA LEU A 585 -19.69 8.04 12.43
C LEU A 585 -18.64 9.07 12.91
N TRP A 586 -18.71 9.48 14.16
CA TRP A 586 -17.76 10.42 14.77
C TRP A 586 -16.37 9.81 14.95
N VAL A 587 -16.29 8.54 15.36
CA VAL A 587 -15.02 7.80 15.48
C VAL A 587 -14.43 7.51 14.10
N GLY A 588 -15.25 7.13 13.12
CA GLY A 588 -14.84 6.89 11.73
C GLY A 588 -14.35 8.14 10.99
N ALA A 589 -14.89 9.31 11.31
CA ALA A 589 -14.49 10.60 10.75
C ALA A 589 -13.05 11.03 11.11
N ARG A 590 -12.36 10.33 12.01
CA ARG A 590 -11.00 10.69 12.48
C ARG A 590 -9.84 10.03 11.74
N GLY A 591 -10.05 9.42 10.58
CA GLY A 591 -8.92 9.01 9.72
C GLY A 591 -9.15 7.83 8.78
N ILE A 592 -10.37 7.58 8.32
CA ILE A 592 -10.67 6.50 7.38
C ILE A 592 -11.20 7.09 6.06
N GLU A 593 -10.96 6.39 4.96
CA GLU A 593 -11.53 6.73 3.65
C GLU A 593 -13.07 6.69 3.70
N PHE A 594 -13.73 7.57 2.94
CA PHE A 594 -15.19 7.57 2.87
C PHE A 594 -15.71 6.29 2.21
N ASP A 595 -16.54 5.52 2.93
CA ASP A 595 -17.20 4.30 2.46
C ASP A 595 -18.72 4.50 2.35
N TRP A 596 -19.33 3.94 1.32
CA TRP A 596 -20.78 3.85 1.12
C TRP A 596 -21.52 3.23 2.30
N LYS A 597 -20.85 2.41 3.11
CA LYS A 597 -21.37 1.89 4.37
C LYS A 597 -21.92 3.00 5.29
N TYR A 598 -21.30 4.19 5.31
CA TYR A 598 -21.78 5.29 6.15
C TYR A 598 -23.12 5.87 5.67
N ILE A 599 -23.33 5.92 4.35
CA ILE A 599 -24.64 6.31 3.78
C ILE A 599 -25.68 5.24 4.11
N GLN A 600 -25.34 3.95 3.97
CA GLN A 600 -26.24 2.86 4.34
C GLN A 600 -26.65 2.95 5.81
N MET A 601 -25.70 3.24 6.71
CA MET A 601 -25.96 3.45 8.13
C MET A 601 -26.91 4.62 8.39
N SER A 602 -26.78 5.74 7.65
CA SER A 602 -27.69 6.88 7.74
C SER A 602 -29.10 6.58 7.19
N ILE A 603 -29.22 5.72 6.18
CA ILE A 603 -30.54 5.31 5.68
C ILE A 603 -31.18 4.31 6.66
N ASP A 604 -30.40 3.38 7.20
CA ASP A 604 -30.85 2.39 8.17
C ASP A 604 -31.38 3.04 9.45
N SER A 605 -30.82 4.18 9.91
CA SER A 605 -31.39 4.93 11.03
C SER A 605 -32.81 5.45 10.76
N ASN A 606 -33.11 5.81 9.52
CA ASN A 606 -34.47 6.27 9.16
C ASN A 606 -35.46 5.10 9.18
N ILE A 607 -35.01 3.90 8.82
CA ILE A 607 -35.80 2.67 8.98
C ILE A 607 -36.07 2.41 10.47
N SER A 608 -35.07 2.58 11.33
CA SER A 608 -35.22 2.44 12.78
C SER A 608 -36.20 3.46 13.38
N LEU A 609 -36.18 4.72 12.93
CA LEU A 609 -37.16 5.73 13.34
C LEU A 609 -38.59 5.26 13.08
N VAL A 610 -38.89 4.80 11.87
CA VAL A 610 -40.21 4.28 11.52
C VAL A 610 -40.56 3.06 12.36
N HIS A 611 -39.61 2.14 12.55
CA HIS A 611 -39.81 0.95 13.36
C HIS A 611 -40.21 1.27 14.81
N TYR A 612 -39.55 2.24 15.46
CA TYR A 612 -39.89 2.61 16.84
C TYR A 612 -41.20 3.39 16.95
N ILE A 613 -41.60 4.14 15.91
CA ILE A 613 -42.95 4.72 15.83
C ILE A 613 -44.00 3.61 15.79
N VAL A 614 -43.77 2.60 14.96
CA VAL A 614 -44.65 1.43 14.84
C VAL A 614 -44.74 0.66 16.15
N ALA A 615 -43.61 0.33 16.76
CA ALA A 615 -43.56 -0.38 18.03
C ALA A 615 -44.29 0.41 19.14
N SER A 616 -44.09 1.72 19.21
CA SER A 616 -44.76 2.57 20.20
C SER A 616 -46.28 2.61 19.98
N ALA A 617 -46.73 2.70 18.73
CA ALA A 617 -48.16 2.67 18.41
C ALA A 617 -48.79 1.32 18.76
N GLN A 618 -48.10 0.22 18.46
CA GLN A 618 -48.55 -1.14 18.80
C GLN A 618 -48.65 -1.33 20.33
N VAL A 619 -47.62 -0.93 21.08
CA VAL A 619 -47.62 -0.98 22.55
C VAL A 619 -48.72 -0.10 23.14
N TRP A 620 -48.93 1.09 22.58
CA TRP A 620 -50.03 1.95 23.02
C TRP A 620 -51.39 1.30 22.78
N MET A 621 -51.65 0.75 21.59
CA MET A 621 -52.92 0.09 21.28
C MET A 621 -53.21 -1.08 22.21
N ILE A 622 -52.23 -1.98 22.45
CA ILE A 622 -52.46 -3.15 23.29
C ILE A 622 -52.64 -2.82 24.78
N THR A 623 -52.11 -1.68 25.24
CA THR A 623 -52.21 -1.23 26.63
C THR A 623 -53.47 -0.40 26.90
N ARG A 624 -54.28 -0.10 25.87
CA ARG A 624 -55.57 0.54 26.04
C ARG A 624 -56.56 -0.40 26.72
N TYR A 625 -57.18 0.11 27.79
CA TYR A 625 -58.21 -0.63 28.53
C TYR A 625 -59.48 -0.86 27.69
N ASP A 626 -59.78 0.05 26.77
CA ASP A 626 -60.97 0.07 25.92
C ASP A 626 -60.75 -0.58 24.53
N LEU A 627 -59.65 -1.30 24.34
CA LEU A 627 -59.41 -2.03 23.09
C LEU A 627 -60.40 -3.19 22.94
N TYR A 628 -61.31 -3.06 21.96
CA TYR A 628 -62.27 -4.11 21.61
C TYR A 628 -61.59 -5.46 21.37
N HIS A 629 -62.23 -6.53 21.85
CA HIS A 629 -61.74 -7.89 21.73
C HIS A 629 -61.42 -8.30 20.28
N THR A 630 -62.13 -7.74 19.30
CA THR A 630 -61.93 -8.00 17.87
C THR A 630 -60.57 -7.52 17.34
N PHE A 631 -60.04 -6.40 17.86
CA PHE A 631 -58.77 -5.84 17.38
C PHE A 631 -57.54 -6.43 18.10
N ARG A 632 -57.70 -7.04 19.28
CA ARG A 632 -56.59 -7.59 20.07
C ARG A 632 -55.73 -8.62 19.33
N PRO A 633 -56.29 -9.62 18.62
CA PRO A 633 -55.47 -10.59 17.88
C PRO A 633 -54.64 -9.94 16.78
N ALA A 634 -55.20 -8.94 16.09
CA ALA A 634 -54.49 -8.22 15.03
C ALA A 634 -53.32 -7.38 15.58
N VAL A 635 -53.51 -6.69 16.71
CA VAL A 635 -52.42 -5.95 17.38
C VAL A 635 -51.32 -6.90 17.83
N LEU A 636 -51.67 -8.04 18.44
CA LEU A 636 -50.70 -9.04 18.90
C LEU A 636 -49.90 -9.66 17.75
N LEU A 637 -50.54 -9.96 16.62
CA LEU A 637 -49.87 -10.45 15.42
C LEU A 637 -48.85 -9.43 14.89
N LEU A 638 -49.25 -8.16 14.78
CA LEU A 638 -48.34 -7.11 14.33
C LEU A 638 -47.18 -6.88 15.30
N MET A 639 -47.41 -6.97 16.61
CA MET A 639 -46.35 -6.92 17.62
C MET A 639 -45.37 -8.09 17.48
N PHE A 640 -45.88 -9.31 17.28
CA PHE A 640 -45.05 -10.49 17.06
C PHE A 640 -44.18 -10.34 15.80
N LEU A 641 -44.76 -9.88 14.69
CA LEU A 641 -44.03 -9.61 13.45
C LEU A 641 -42.98 -8.51 13.63
N SER A 642 -43.29 -7.45 14.39
CA SER A 642 -42.32 -6.38 14.70
C SER A 642 -41.14 -6.89 15.51
N LEU A 643 -41.38 -7.74 16.53
CA LEU A 643 -40.34 -8.30 17.41
C LEU A 643 -39.38 -9.21 16.64
N TYR A 644 -39.92 -10.15 15.87
CA TYR A 644 -39.11 -11.13 15.16
C TYR A 644 -38.65 -10.65 13.78
N LYS A 645 -38.99 -9.41 13.39
CA LYS A 645 -38.58 -8.81 12.11
C LYS A 645 -37.06 -8.92 11.90
N ALA A 646 -36.27 -8.54 12.90
CA ALA A 646 -34.81 -8.55 12.78
C ALA A 646 -34.29 -9.96 12.52
N PHE A 647 -34.73 -10.93 13.32
CA PHE A 647 -34.39 -12.34 13.16
C PHE A 647 -34.77 -12.91 11.78
N VAL A 648 -36.00 -12.66 11.32
CA VAL A 648 -36.47 -13.11 9.99
C VAL A 648 -35.63 -12.47 8.89
N MET A 649 -35.32 -11.17 9.01
CA MET A 649 -34.50 -10.46 8.04
C MET A 649 -33.06 -10.98 8.00
N GLU A 650 -32.42 -11.22 9.14
CA GLU A 650 -31.07 -11.78 9.17
C GLU A 650 -31.05 -13.20 8.60
N THR A 651 -32.02 -14.04 8.96
CA THR A 651 -32.18 -15.38 8.40
C THR A 651 -32.35 -15.32 6.87
N PHE A 652 -33.18 -14.39 6.37
CA PHE A 652 -33.43 -14.20 4.96
C PHE A 652 -32.19 -13.69 4.21
N VAL A 653 -31.47 -12.71 4.77
CA VAL A 653 -30.22 -12.19 4.20
C VAL A 653 -29.18 -13.29 4.10
N HIS A 654 -29.04 -14.13 5.13
CA HIS A 654 -28.13 -15.28 5.11
C HIS A 654 -28.57 -16.36 4.11
N LEU A 655 -29.84 -16.75 4.11
CA LEU A 655 -30.37 -17.81 3.25
C LEU A 655 -30.25 -17.47 1.76
N PHE A 656 -30.48 -16.19 1.40
CA PHE A 656 -30.45 -15.72 0.02
C PHE A 656 -29.17 -14.98 -0.36
N SER A 657 -28.19 -14.89 0.54
CA SER A 657 -26.91 -14.20 0.33
C SER A 657 -27.08 -12.78 -0.23
N LEU A 658 -28.02 -12.02 0.34
CA LEU A 658 -28.36 -10.69 -0.16
C LEU A 658 -27.19 -9.70 0.08
N GLY A 659 -26.88 -8.91 -0.94
CA GLY A 659 -25.93 -7.79 -0.79
C GLY A 659 -26.45 -6.72 0.19
N SER A 660 -25.54 -5.87 0.71
CA SER A 660 -25.87 -4.88 1.75
C SER A 660 -26.96 -3.88 1.35
N TRP A 661 -26.96 -3.42 0.10
CA TRP A 661 -28.01 -2.52 -0.42
C TRP A 661 -29.36 -3.21 -0.60
N THR A 662 -29.37 -4.46 -1.07
CA THR A 662 -30.60 -5.26 -1.21
C THR A 662 -31.19 -5.65 0.13
N ALA A 663 -30.34 -5.96 1.12
CA ALA A 663 -30.75 -6.20 2.49
C ALA A 663 -31.38 -4.94 3.11
N LEU A 664 -30.75 -3.78 2.90
CA LEU A 664 -31.26 -2.48 3.35
C LEU A 664 -32.63 -2.16 2.72
N LEU A 665 -32.77 -2.38 1.41
CA LEU A 665 -34.05 -2.20 0.70
C LEU A 665 -35.13 -3.13 1.26
N ALA A 666 -34.81 -4.41 1.46
CA ALA A 666 -35.76 -5.37 2.01
C ALA A 666 -36.20 -4.99 3.43
N ARG A 667 -35.26 -4.53 4.28
CA ARG A 667 -35.58 -3.99 5.62
C ARG A 667 -36.50 -2.77 5.54
N ALA A 668 -36.27 -1.88 4.58
CA ALA A 668 -37.11 -0.69 4.38
C ALA A 668 -38.54 -1.08 3.95
N VAL A 669 -38.68 -2.00 2.98
CA VAL A 669 -39.99 -2.48 2.49
C VAL A 669 -40.78 -3.16 3.59
N VAL A 670 -40.17 -4.12 4.31
CA VAL A 670 -40.85 -4.84 5.40
C VAL A 670 -41.27 -3.89 6.51
N THR A 671 -40.40 -2.95 6.89
CA THR A 671 -40.74 -1.93 7.91
C THR A 671 -41.86 -1.01 7.43
N GLY A 672 -41.86 -0.63 6.14
CA GLY A 672 -42.92 0.18 5.54
C GLY A 672 -44.28 -0.53 5.51
N LEU A 673 -44.31 -1.82 5.16
CA LEU A 673 -45.52 -2.63 5.20
C LEU A 673 -46.08 -2.74 6.63
N LEU A 674 -45.22 -3.04 7.62
CA LEU A 674 -45.61 -3.06 9.03
C LEU A 674 -46.14 -1.70 9.50
N ALA A 675 -45.55 -0.60 9.03
CA ALA A 675 -45.98 0.75 9.36
C ALA A 675 -47.37 1.06 8.80
N LEU A 676 -47.62 0.75 7.53
CA LEU A 676 -48.92 0.96 6.90
C LEU A 676 -50.02 0.10 7.55
N SER A 677 -49.73 -1.17 7.84
CA SER A 677 -50.67 -2.05 8.55
C SER A 677 -50.98 -1.55 9.96
N THR A 678 -49.95 -1.10 10.70
CA THR A 678 -50.12 -0.55 12.05
C THR A 678 -50.89 0.76 12.02
N LEU A 679 -50.64 1.63 11.03
CA LEU A 679 -51.34 2.89 10.87
C LEU A 679 -52.83 2.66 10.54
N ALA A 680 -53.13 1.75 9.62
CA ALA A 680 -54.52 1.40 9.29
C ALA A 680 -55.28 0.88 10.52
N LEU A 681 -54.63 0.03 11.32
CA LEU A 681 -55.20 -0.48 12.56
C LEU A 681 -55.35 0.62 13.61
N TYR A 682 -54.37 1.52 13.75
CA TYR A 682 -54.43 2.66 14.65
C TYR A 682 -55.61 3.59 14.32
N VAL A 683 -55.79 3.93 13.04
CA VAL A 683 -56.91 4.75 12.57
C VAL A 683 -58.24 4.07 12.87
N ALA A 684 -58.35 2.75 12.64
CA ALA A 684 -59.55 1.99 12.98
C ALA A 684 -59.82 2.01 14.49
N VAL A 685 -58.81 1.80 15.33
CA VAL A 685 -58.95 1.80 16.79
C VAL A 685 -59.33 3.18 17.33
N VAL A 686 -58.81 4.27 16.75
CA VAL A 686 -59.14 5.63 17.18
C VAL A 686 -60.53 6.06 16.70
N ASN A 687 -60.92 5.71 15.47
CA ASN A 687 -62.18 6.14 14.87
C ASN A 687 -63.42 5.36 15.32
N VAL A 688 -63.27 4.20 15.97
CA VAL A 688 -64.43 3.49 16.55
C VAL A 688 -65.10 4.30 17.68
N HIS A 689 -64.43 5.35 18.19
CA HIS A 689 -64.96 6.30 19.18
C HIS A 689 -65.32 7.68 18.60
N SER A 690 -65.17 7.90 17.29
CA SER A 690 -65.61 9.11 16.56
C SER A 690 -66.99 8.88 15.97
#